data_AF-A0A6L8C7U1-F1
#
_entry.id   AF-A0A6L8C7U1-F1
#
_cell.length_a   1.000
_cell.length_b   1.000
_cell.length_c   1.000
_cell.angle_alpha   90.00
_cell.angle_beta   90.00
_cell.angle_gamma   90.00
#
_symmetry.space_group_name_H-M   'P 1'
#
loop_
_entity.id
_entity.type
_entity.pdbx_description
1 polymer ?
#
loop_
_entity_poly.entity_id
_entity_poly.type
_entity_poly.pdbx_seq_one_letter_code
_entity_poly.pdbx_strand_id
1 'polypeptide(L)'
;MRRPRTRYIRLPKRQRRLVAVLLGGFAVLLVNSLFLYLVEGSTALLYMSNVLLHIGLGTLFVLPAVIFLTLHLSKMPLRSNWKATFAGTFTGASLITLLSTGFGLVFLGSTWGAGALLILHVICVATSVIGFVVHVSLKEGIRYRFLEWGQAFRSGGAHAWRHPLSLTLISGLAVTFLVGLVPWLQGGGSIYVEEMEENPLAASQAILAHEGYLSDEDLGNSESCGQQGCHPDVLAQWEASVHRFSSFNNPYYLKSIEALIERGGNDPARWCASCHDPLVLFTGRLTDEQILDFEHPTSQAGITCFSCHAIEALRDVKGNGRYVISSPDEYPFARANDDTRKWIHNTLLRANPGPHREAMLKPVHQTMEFCGTCHKVGLPPEVNNYRWKRGQNEYDAWQSSGTSGNTVRSFYLPEEPLSCIDCHMPRVASEDQGGIDGFIRSHTFATANTAIPTLEGYPKQVEDAQEMLRSSASVDVFSVTVDGRIYGPNDIMPPLRPGAEVEVTVVVRNRRVGHLLPGGTNDSNEMWLEFSAQDSMGTEILISGDLDAEGRVDSTAHFWGAVQVDRASYLISRRNAQDWIATVYAHMIGPGTAHTVHYGFRVPSNTDIHTLSARLYHRKFKWYFHNWTFRGRVAPGQPDSLARKEVDLRKWELGPGEAPEIPITLMASARRLEGGQPDTTYALWQRWNDYGIGLFLEGDTRGALEAFNQVSIVAPQSPEGPINLARVHLAEGSLEAAETQLEEAEERSPGYLKTAYFRAEVLRGYGLYDDAITEWLKVYEVYPNDRVLLLAIARMHYLMERYDMALQWIDRVLTIDPEDLGGLYNRMLTLGALDRTEELQEAQRLYEFHKDDETALAVTGPYKQRHPSDNLEAQPIHQHSLYPVQRQP
;
A
#
# COMPACT_ATOMS: atom_id res chain seq x y z
N MET A 1 82.87 -18.08 5.11
CA MET A 1 81.54 -17.72 5.67
C MET A 1 80.69 -18.99 5.79
N ARG A 2 80.44 -19.49 7.01
CA ARG A 2 79.60 -20.67 7.23
C ARG A 2 78.13 -20.27 7.12
N ARG A 3 77.35 -20.91 6.22
CA ARG A 3 75.88 -20.78 6.19
C ARG A 3 75.33 -21.10 7.59
N PRO A 4 74.44 -20.28 8.16
CA PRO A 4 73.86 -20.57 9.47
C PRO A 4 73.12 -21.92 9.39
N ARG A 5 73.46 -22.85 10.30
CA ARG A 5 72.74 -24.12 10.43
C ARG A 5 71.30 -23.82 10.84
N THR A 6 70.37 -23.99 9.91
CA THR A 6 68.93 -24.00 10.18
C THR A 6 68.62 -25.04 11.25
N ARG A 7 68.03 -24.62 12.36
CA ARG A 7 67.68 -25.51 13.48
C ARG A 7 66.16 -25.65 13.50
N TYR A 8 65.65 -26.83 13.13
CA TYR A 8 64.24 -27.15 13.31
C TYR A 8 63.96 -27.30 14.82
N ILE A 9 63.40 -26.28 15.45
CA ILE A 9 63.01 -26.35 16.86
C ILE A 9 61.80 -27.28 16.99
N ARG A 10 62.00 -28.44 17.63
CA ARG A 10 60.91 -29.34 18.01
C ARG A 10 60.25 -28.79 19.27
N LEU A 11 59.07 -28.18 19.13
CA LEU A 11 58.22 -27.82 20.27
C LEU A 11 57.98 -29.05 21.17
N PRO A 12 57.84 -28.86 22.50
CA PRO A 12 57.40 -29.91 23.42
C PRO A 12 56.14 -30.62 22.89
N LYS A 13 56.04 -31.94 23.09
CA LYS A 13 54.98 -32.79 22.49
C LYS A 13 53.57 -32.23 22.74
N ARG A 14 53.31 -31.68 23.93
CA ARG A 14 52.02 -31.05 24.29
C ARG A 14 51.76 -29.76 23.52
N GLN A 15 52.74 -28.87 23.43
CA GLN A 15 52.61 -27.60 22.69
C GLN A 15 52.46 -27.83 21.18
N ARG A 16 53.14 -28.84 20.62
CA ARG A 16 53.00 -29.22 19.21
C ARG A 16 51.60 -29.74 18.88
N ARG A 17 50.99 -30.52 19.79
CA ARG A 17 49.61 -30.99 19.64
C ARG A 17 48.62 -29.83 19.71
N LEU A 18 48.78 -28.92 20.68
CA LEU A 18 47.93 -27.74 20.81
C LEU A 18 47.98 -26.85 19.56
N VAL A 19 49.19 -26.54 19.05
CA VAL A 19 49.35 -25.75 17.82
C VAL A 19 48.76 -26.47 16.60
N ALA A 20 48.91 -27.79 16.49
CA ALA A 20 48.32 -28.56 15.38
C ALA A 20 46.79 -28.55 15.44
N VAL A 21 46.20 -28.67 16.63
CA VAL A 21 44.74 -28.59 16.83
C VAL A 21 44.23 -27.19 16.47
N LEU A 22 44.89 -26.13 16.92
CA LEU A 22 44.49 -24.75 16.63
C LEU A 22 44.62 -24.40 15.13
N LEU A 23 45.72 -24.77 14.48
CA LEU A 23 45.90 -24.51 13.05
C LEU A 23 44.96 -25.36 12.19
N GLY A 24 44.71 -26.61 12.58
CA GLY A 24 43.73 -27.47 11.92
C GLY A 24 42.31 -26.93 12.08
N GLY A 25 41.93 -26.54 13.30
CA GLY A 25 40.63 -25.95 13.60
C GLY A 25 40.38 -24.63 12.87
N PHE A 26 41.38 -23.73 12.86
CA PHE A 26 41.29 -22.47 12.13
C PHE A 26 41.17 -22.70 10.61
N ALA A 27 41.88 -23.68 10.05
CA ALA A 27 41.74 -23.99 8.64
C ALA A 27 40.37 -24.59 8.28
N VAL A 28 39.78 -25.40 9.16
CA VAL A 28 38.40 -25.87 8.99
C VAL A 28 37.42 -24.69 9.02
N LEU A 29 37.58 -23.78 9.98
CA LEU A 29 36.76 -22.56 10.04
C LEU A 29 36.91 -21.70 8.79
N LEU A 30 38.12 -21.53 8.25
CA LEU A 30 38.34 -20.79 6.99
C LEU A 30 37.62 -21.42 5.80
N VAL A 31 37.67 -22.75 5.66
CA VAL A 31 36.97 -23.46 4.58
C VAL A 31 35.46 -23.34 4.74
N ASN A 32 34.96 -23.49 5.98
CA ASN A 32 33.54 -23.33 6.27
C ASN A 32 33.08 -21.87 6.07
N SER A 33 33.87 -20.85 6.42
CA SER A 33 33.59 -19.45 6.09
C SER A 33 33.52 -19.22 4.57
N LEU A 34 34.44 -19.80 3.80
CA LEU A 34 34.42 -19.71 2.34
C LEU A 34 33.16 -20.38 1.77
N PHE A 35 32.73 -21.52 2.32
CA PHE A 35 31.47 -22.15 1.93
C PHE A 35 30.27 -21.24 2.23
N LEU A 36 30.19 -20.67 3.44
CA LEU A 36 29.09 -19.76 3.82
C LEU A 36 29.04 -18.53 2.91
N TYR A 37 30.20 -18.01 2.50
CA TYR A 37 30.28 -16.91 1.54
C TYR A 37 29.85 -17.31 0.11
N LEU A 38 30.18 -18.52 -0.34
CA LEU A 38 29.87 -18.98 -1.70
C LEU A 38 28.42 -19.47 -1.88
N VAL A 39 27.76 -19.88 -0.79
CA VAL A 39 26.39 -20.43 -0.78
C VAL A 39 25.45 -19.52 0.03
N GLU A 40 25.78 -18.23 0.09
CA GLU A 40 24.99 -17.20 0.76
C GLU A 40 23.57 -17.15 0.17
N GLY A 41 22.56 -16.88 1.01
CA GLY A 41 21.15 -16.73 0.58
C GLY A 41 20.27 -17.98 0.66
N SER A 42 20.80 -19.15 1.02
CA SER A 42 19.97 -20.38 1.09
C SER A 42 19.34 -20.61 2.47
N THR A 43 18.04 -20.92 2.52
CA THR A 43 17.36 -21.49 3.71
C THR A 43 17.62 -22.98 3.89
N ALA A 44 18.32 -23.63 2.94
CA ALA A 44 18.53 -25.07 2.95
C ALA A 44 19.21 -25.55 4.24
N LEU A 45 18.78 -26.72 4.72
CA LEU A 45 19.31 -27.36 5.92
C LEU A 45 20.85 -27.44 5.91
N LEU A 46 21.43 -27.59 4.73
CA LEU A 46 22.87 -27.64 4.51
C LEU A 46 23.59 -26.34 4.90
N TYR A 47 23.07 -25.20 4.45
CA TYR A 47 23.61 -23.88 4.77
C TYR A 47 23.46 -23.63 6.26
N MET A 48 22.26 -23.86 6.81
CA MET A 48 21.97 -23.66 8.23
C MET A 48 22.83 -24.54 9.14
N SER A 49 23.07 -25.80 8.76
CA SER A 49 23.96 -26.70 9.50
C SER A 49 25.40 -26.19 9.49
N ASN A 50 25.86 -25.57 8.40
CA ASN A 50 27.19 -24.98 8.30
C ASN A 50 27.33 -23.69 9.10
N VAL A 51 26.26 -22.89 9.25
CA VAL A 51 26.22 -21.73 10.15
C VAL A 51 26.37 -22.19 11.60
N LEU A 52 25.59 -23.19 12.03
CA LEU A 52 25.72 -23.77 13.38
C LEU A 52 27.08 -24.41 13.60
N LEU A 53 27.62 -25.10 12.59
CA LEU A 53 28.97 -25.65 12.65
C LEU A 53 30.02 -24.55 12.83
N HIS A 54 29.88 -23.42 12.13
CA HIS A 54 30.76 -22.26 12.27
C HIS A 54 30.75 -21.73 13.70
N ILE A 55 29.55 -21.48 14.24
CA ILE A 55 29.34 -20.95 15.59
C ILE A 55 29.88 -21.93 16.64
N GLY A 56 29.56 -23.22 16.49
CA GLY A 56 29.98 -24.28 17.41
C GLY A 56 31.49 -24.49 17.42
N LEU A 57 32.12 -24.59 16.25
CA LEU A 57 33.57 -24.72 16.13
C LEU A 57 34.29 -23.46 16.62
N GLY A 58 33.80 -22.28 16.23
CA GLY A 58 34.33 -20.99 16.69
C GLY A 58 34.36 -20.92 18.21
N THR A 59 33.22 -21.20 18.85
CA THR A 59 33.06 -21.22 20.32
C THR A 59 33.98 -22.23 20.98
N LEU A 60 34.06 -23.46 20.44
CA LEU A 60 34.93 -24.52 20.95
C LEU A 60 36.41 -24.12 20.95
N PHE A 61 36.84 -23.35 19.93
CA PHE A 61 38.24 -22.93 19.78
C PHE A 61 38.61 -21.67 20.56
N VAL A 62 37.66 -20.92 21.12
CA VAL A 62 37.93 -19.70 21.91
C VAL A 62 38.89 -20.00 23.07
N LEU A 63 38.53 -20.94 23.96
CA LEU A 63 39.31 -21.20 25.17
C LEU A 63 40.73 -21.75 24.84
N PRO A 64 40.91 -22.75 23.97
CA PRO A 64 42.23 -23.17 23.52
C PRO A 64 43.05 -22.04 22.87
N ALA A 65 42.42 -21.17 22.09
CA ALA A 65 43.09 -20.05 21.43
C ALA A 65 43.56 -19.00 22.45
N VAL A 66 42.72 -18.64 23.42
CA VAL A 66 43.07 -17.69 24.51
C VAL A 66 44.21 -18.23 25.36
N ILE A 67 44.19 -19.51 25.73
CA ILE A 67 45.28 -20.16 26.47
C ILE A 67 46.58 -20.09 25.65
N PHE A 68 46.51 -20.44 24.36
CA PHE A 68 47.68 -20.39 23.49
C PHE A 68 48.22 -18.97 23.33
N LEU A 69 47.36 -17.99 23.04
CA LEU A 69 47.74 -16.59 22.85
C LEU A 69 48.38 -16.01 24.11
N THR A 70 47.80 -16.24 25.28
CA THR A 70 48.35 -15.80 26.57
C THR A 70 49.74 -16.39 26.84
N LEU A 71 49.89 -17.70 26.64
CA LEU A 71 51.18 -18.39 26.82
C LEU A 71 52.22 -18.03 25.74
N HIS A 72 51.77 -17.69 24.53
CA HIS A 72 52.63 -17.32 23.42
C HIS A 72 53.15 -15.90 23.61
N LEU A 73 52.26 -14.93 23.83
CA LEU A 73 52.59 -13.51 23.99
C LEU A 73 53.47 -13.27 25.21
N SER A 74 53.22 -13.94 26.34
CA SER A 74 54.06 -13.86 27.55
C SER A 74 55.51 -14.34 27.34
N LYS A 75 55.76 -15.15 26.30
CA LYS A 75 57.08 -15.71 25.97
C LYS A 75 57.74 -15.01 24.77
N MET A 76 57.18 -13.92 24.26
CA MET A 76 57.73 -13.14 23.16
C MET A 76 58.48 -11.88 23.67
N PRO A 77 59.79 -11.96 23.99
CA PRO A 77 60.55 -10.77 24.34
C PRO A 77 60.71 -9.86 23.11
N LEU A 78 60.45 -8.56 23.28
CA LEU A 78 60.58 -7.51 22.24
C LEU A 78 61.99 -7.37 21.62
N ARG A 79 63.00 -8.08 22.12
CA ARG A 79 64.42 -7.76 21.89
C ARG A 79 65.15 -8.61 20.83
N SER A 80 64.63 -9.75 20.36
CA SER A 80 65.39 -10.66 19.47
C SER A 80 65.15 -10.48 17.96
N ASN A 81 63.96 -10.06 17.54
CA ASN A 81 63.62 -9.74 16.14
C ASN A 81 62.35 -8.90 16.14
N TRP A 82 62.51 -7.57 16.17
CA TRP A 82 61.41 -6.65 16.40
C TRP A 82 60.31 -6.74 15.32
N LYS A 83 60.68 -7.01 14.06
CA LYS A 83 59.72 -7.15 12.94
C LYS A 83 58.85 -8.39 13.11
N ALA A 84 59.47 -9.53 13.44
CA ALA A 84 58.72 -10.76 13.73
C ALA A 84 57.86 -10.60 14.98
N THR A 85 58.37 -9.98 16.05
CA THR A 85 57.58 -9.73 17.26
C THR A 85 56.39 -8.82 16.96
N PHE A 86 56.58 -7.72 16.23
CA PHE A 86 55.50 -6.81 15.83
C PHE A 86 54.41 -7.51 14.99
N ALA A 87 54.80 -8.27 13.97
CA ALA A 87 53.85 -9.05 13.17
C ALA A 87 53.09 -10.08 14.02
N GLY A 88 53.74 -10.70 15.01
CA GLY A 88 53.10 -11.65 15.92
C GLY A 88 52.17 -11.01 16.93
N THR A 89 52.53 -9.85 17.49
CA THR A 89 51.65 -9.08 18.37
C THR A 89 50.44 -8.54 17.63
N PHE A 90 50.63 -8.06 16.38
CA PHE A 90 49.53 -7.64 15.51
C PHE A 90 48.59 -8.80 15.20
N THR A 91 49.13 -9.96 14.83
CA THR A 91 48.32 -11.18 14.59
C THR A 91 47.57 -11.60 15.86
N GLY A 92 48.21 -11.53 17.02
CA GLY A 92 47.58 -11.83 18.30
C GLY A 92 46.43 -10.88 18.62
N ALA A 93 46.61 -9.57 18.41
CA ALA A 93 45.55 -8.59 18.56
C ALA A 93 44.40 -8.84 17.58
N SER A 94 44.71 -9.08 16.30
CA SER A 94 43.72 -9.40 15.27
C SER A 94 42.93 -10.67 15.59
N LEU A 95 43.57 -11.71 16.16
CA LEU A 95 42.89 -12.94 16.59
C LEU A 95 42.03 -12.71 17.84
N ILE A 96 42.47 -11.89 18.79
CA ILE A 96 41.64 -11.52 19.94
C ILE A 96 40.41 -10.77 19.46
N THR A 97 40.58 -9.77 18.58
CA THR A 97 39.46 -9.05 17.97
C THR A 97 38.56 -10.00 17.18
N LEU A 98 39.10 -10.94 16.40
CA LEU A 98 38.32 -11.96 15.69
C LEU A 98 37.44 -12.79 16.64
N LEU A 99 38.02 -13.28 17.74
CA LEU A 99 37.29 -14.09 18.73
C LEU A 99 36.25 -13.26 19.49
N SER A 100 36.59 -12.02 19.89
CA SER A 100 35.69 -11.11 20.59
C SER A 100 34.52 -10.67 19.73
N THR A 101 34.79 -10.31 18.47
CA THR A 101 33.74 -9.95 17.49
C THR A 101 32.87 -11.15 17.15
N GLY A 102 33.47 -12.34 16.95
CA GLY A 102 32.73 -13.58 16.71
C GLY A 102 31.81 -13.93 17.87
N PHE A 103 32.30 -13.86 19.11
CA PHE A 103 31.48 -14.07 20.30
C PHE A 103 30.35 -13.04 20.41
N GLY A 104 30.62 -11.76 20.13
CA GLY A 104 29.59 -10.71 20.09
C GLY A 104 28.50 -10.98 19.07
N LEU A 105 28.87 -11.43 17.86
CA LEU A 105 27.93 -11.77 16.77
C LEU A 105 27.01 -12.95 17.10
N VAL A 106 27.41 -13.87 17.99
CA VAL A 106 26.52 -14.97 18.44
C VAL A 106 25.27 -14.42 19.15
N PHE A 107 25.41 -13.30 19.87
CA PHE A 107 24.31 -12.71 20.64
C PHE A 107 23.62 -11.56 19.90
N LEU A 108 24.40 -10.71 19.23
CA LEU A 108 23.90 -9.53 18.52
C LEU A 108 23.39 -9.86 17.11
N GLY A 109 23.82 -10.98 16.53
CA GLY A 109 23.54 -11.31 15.14
C GLY A 109 24.30 -10.43 14.15
N SER A 110 23.92 -10.53 12.88
CA SER A 110 24.38 -9.69 11.75
C SER A 110 23.35 -8.63 11.35
N THR A 111 22.46 -8.26 12.26
CA THR A 111 21.41 -7.24 12.07
C THR A 111 21.98 -5.82 11.98
N TRP A 112 21.13 -4.82 11.68
CA TRP A 112 21.55 -3.43 11.44
C TRP A 112 22.47 -2.85 12.54
N GLY A 113 22.19 -3.13 13.81
CA GLY A 113 23.03 -2.67 14.94
C GLY A 113 24.42 -3.32 15.02
N ALA A 114 24.68 -4.40 14.30
CA ALA A 114 25.90 -5.21 14.38
C ALA A 114 26.66 -5.35 13.05
N GLY A 115 26.22 -4.70 11.96
CA GLY A 115 26.86 -4.79 10.64
C GLY A 115 28.35 -4.41 10.65
N ALA A 116 28.73 -3.36 11.39
CA ALA A 116 30.13 -2.96 11.56
C ALA A 116 30.96 -4.03 12.30
N LEU A 117 30.32 -4.76 13.24
CA LEU A 117 30.95 -5.85 13.97
C LEU A 117 31.25 -7.04 13.05
N LEU A 118 30.33 -7.36 12.13
CA LEU A 118 30.52 -8.39 11.11
C LEU A 118 31.64 -8.02 10.13
N ILE A 119 31.65 -6.78 9.63
CA ILE A 119 32.72 -6.29 8.74
C ILE A 119 34.08 -6.40 9.44
N LEU A 120 34.17 -5.96 10.71
CA LEU A 120 35.39 -6.07 11.50
C LEU A 120 35.81 -7.53 11.70
N HIS A 121 34.85 -8.43 11.95
CA HIS A 121 35.10 -9.87 12.09
C HIS A 121 35.74 -10.44 10.81
N VAL A 122 35.15 -10.16 9.64
CA VAL A 122 35.65 -10.61 8.33
C VAL A 122 37.03 -10.04 8.02
N ILE A 123 37.25 -8.75 8.27
CA ILE A 123 38.58 -8.11 8.11
C ILE A 123 39.62 -8.83 8.98
N CYS A 124 39.27 -9.13 10.23
CA CYS A 124 40.14 -9.79 11.19
C CYS A 124 40.53 -11.22 10.76
N VAL A 125 39.71 -11.92 9.97
CA VAL A 125 40.08 -13.21 9.37
C VAL A 125 41.26 -13.01 8.41
N ALA A 126 41.13 -12.08 7.45
CA ALA A 126 42.16 -11.82 6.45
C ALA A 126 43.46 -11.32 7.07
N THR A 127 43.38 -10.36 8.00
CA THR A 127 44.57 -9.81 8.68
C THR A 127 45.25 -10.83 9.60
N SER A 128 44.49 -11.75 10.22
CA SER A 128 45.08 -12.84 11.02
C SER A 128 45.85 -13.83 10.16
N VAL A 129 45.33 -14.20 8.97
CA VAL A 129 46.00 -15.09 8.03
C VAL A 129 47.30 -14.46 7.52
N ILE A 130 47.22 -13.21 7.02
CA ILE A 130 48.37 -12.48 6.48
C ILE A 130 49.41 -12.26 7.58
N GLY A 131 48.98 -11.77 8.74
CA GLY A 131 49.83 -11.53 9.91
C GLY A 131 50.55 -12.80 10.35
N PHE A 132 49.85 -13.94 10.42
CA PHE A 132 50.45 -15.22 10.78
C PHE A 132 51.56 -15.62 9.79
N VAL A 133 51.30 -15.54 8.48
CA VAL A 133 52.29 -15.88 7.45
C VAL A 133 53.51 -14.96 7.56
N VAL A 134 53.32 -13.66 7.74
CA VAL A 134 54.41 -12.68 7.91
C VAL A 134 55.19 -12.95 9.20
N HIS A 135 54.50 -13.16 10.33
CA HIS A 135 55.11 -13.44 11.63
C HIS A 135 56.03 -14.66 11.58
N VAL A 136 55.56 -15.73 10.95
CA VAL A 136 56.31 -17.00 10.85
C VAL A 136 57.45 -16.87 9.84
N SER A 137 57.27 -16.13 8.73
CA SER A 137 58.29 -15.93 7.69
C SER A 137 59.45 -15.05 8.13
N LEU A 138 59.20 -14.11 9.05
CA LEU A 138 60.22 -13.19 9.58
C LEU A 138 61.10 -13.81 10.68
N LYS A 139 60.80 -15.03 11.17
CA LYS A 139 61.61 -15.69 12.20
C LYS A 139 62.92 -16.24 11.63
N GLU A 140 64.02 -15.57 11.94
CA GLU A 140 65.37 -16.00 11.54
C GLU A 140 65.75 -17.36 12.16
N GLY A 141 66.34 -18.24 11.34
CA GLY A 141 66.88 -19.54 11.77
C GLY A 141 65.86 -20.68 11.94
N ILE A 142 64.56 -20.42 11.79
CA ILE A 142 63.48 -21.41 11.90
C ILE A 142 62.72 -21.48 10.57
N ARG A 143 62.80 -22.62 9.88
CA ARG A 143 61.95 -22.91 8.71
C ARG A 143 60.83 -23.86 9.09
N TYR A 144 59.60 -23.48 8.77
CA TYR A 144 58.43 -24.30 9.01
C TYR A 144 58.09 -25.08 7.75
N ARG A 145 58.10 -26.42 7.84
CA ARG A 145 57.84 -27.31 6.70
C ARG A 145 56.53 -27.02 5.97
N PHE A 146 55.52 -26.47 6.66
CA PHE A 146 54.25 -26.12 6.02
C PHE A 146 54.35 -24.90 5.08
N LEU A 147 55.29 -23.96 5.27
CA LEU A 147 55.47 -22.82 4.36
C LEU A 147 56.22 -23.18 3.06
N GLU A 148 56.80 -24.39 2.98
CA GLU A 148 57.54 -24.88 1.81
C GLU A 148 56.62 -25.59 0.78
N TRP A 149 55.34 -25.24 0.75
CA TRP A 149 54.32 -25.85 -0.10
C TRP A 149 54.70 -25.87 -1.60
N GLY A 150 55.27 -24.76 -2.10
CA GLY A 150 55.75 -24.67 -3.49
C GLY A 150 56.99 -25.54 -3.79
N GLN A 151 57.81 -25.87 -2.79
CA GLN A 151 58.94 -26.79 -2.96
C GLN A 151 58.49 -28.25 -2.98
N ALA A 152 57.42 -28.60 -2.26
CA ALA A 152 56.80 -29.93 -2.30
C ALA A 152 56.20 -30.26 -3.68
N PHE A 153 55.63 -29.27 -4.37
CA PHE A 153 55.14 -29.44 -5.76
C PHE A 153 56.28 -29.43 -6.80
N ARG A 154 57.27 -28.54 -6.65
CA ARG A 154 58.44 -28.49 -7.57
C ARG A 154 59.37 -29.70 -7.50
N SER A 155 59.33 -30.46 -6.40
CA SER A 155 60.15 -31.68 -6.21
C SER A 155 59.51 -32.97 -6.75
N GLY A 156 58.38 -32.89 -7.44
CA GLY A 156 57.89 -33.96 -8.34
C GLY A 156 57.50 -35.30 -7.68
N GLY A 157 57.09 -35.33 -6.41
CA GLY A 157 56.81 -36.58 -5.71
C GLY A 157 55.35 -36.76 -5.29
N ALA A 158 54.87 -38.01 -5.28
CA ALA A 158 53.64 -38.51 -4.64
C ALA A 158 53.45 -38.11 -3.14
N HIS A 159 54.33 -37.27 -2.62
CA HIS A 159 54.37 -36.74 -1.27
C HIS A 159 53.74 -35.35 -1.15
N ALA A 160 53.45 -34.65 -2.26
CA ALA A 160 52.75 -33.36 -2.26
C ALA A 160 51.35 -33.46 -1.65
N TRP A 161 50.60 -34.53 -1.97
CA TRP A 161 49.28 -34.83 -1.39
C TRP A 161 49.33 -35.14 0.11
N ARG A 162 50.48 -35.57 0.64
CA ARG A 162 50.72 -35.83 2.07
C ARG A 162 51.22 -34.58 2.81
N HIS A 163 51.38 -33.45 2.12
CA HIS A 163 51.77 -32.20 2.74
C HIS A 163 50.63 -31.68 3.64
N PRO A 164 50.92 -31.18 4.85
CA PRO A 164 49.88 -30.75 5.80
C PRO A 164 48.87 -29.77 5.20
N LEU A 165 49.32 -28.75 4.46
CA LEU A 165 48.41 -27.81 3.78
C LEU A 165 47.60 -28.46 2.65
N SER A 166 48.19 -29.39 1.90
CA SER A 166 47.46 -30.12 0.85
C SER A 166 46.40 -31.02 1.47
N LEU A 167 46.73 -31.77 2.53
CA LEU A 167 45.76 -32.58 3.27
C LEU A 167 44.64 -31.70 3.86
N THR A 168 44.96 -30.56 4.44
CA THR A 168 43.96 -29.63 4.97
C THR A 168 43.04 -29.06 3.88
N LEU A 169 43.60 -28.67 2.72
CA LEU A 169 42.83 -28.20 1.57
C LEU A 169 41.98 -29.32 0.95
N ILE A 170 42.54 -30.53 0.79
CA ILE A 170 41.85 -31.69 0.22
C ILE A 170 40.73 -32.15 1.15
N SER A 171 40.97 -32.24 2.46
CA SER A 171 39.93 -32.56 3.43
C SER A 171 38.83 -31.51 3.46
N GLY A 172 39.21 -30.22 3.40
CA GLY A 172 38.26 -29.12 3.29
C GLY A 172 37.40 -29.21 2.03
N LEU A 173 38.04 -29.35 0.86
CA LEU A 173 37.37 -29.50 -0.44
C LEU A 173 36.53 -30.77 -0.53
N ALA A 174 36.98 -31.89 0.04
CA ALA A 174 36.23 -33.15 0.05
C ALA A 174 34.98 -33.06 0.94
N VAL A 175 35.07 -32.39 2.09
CA VAL A 175 33.90 -32.09 2.93
C VAL A 175 32.96 -31.15 2.18
N THR A 176 33.46 -30.05 1.60
CA THR A 176 32.65 -29.13 0.78
C THR A 176 31.98 -29.81 -0.41
N PHE A 177 32.67 -30.71 -1.11
CA PHE A 177 32.15 -31.46 -2.26
C PHE A 177 31.11 -32.51 -1.86
N LEU A 178 31.35 -33.27 -0.77
CA LEU A 178 30.38 -34.25 -0.24
C LEU A 178 29.11 -33.57 0.29
N VAL A 179 29.25 -32.38 0.87
CA VAL A 179 28.17 -31.55 1.42
C VAL A 179 27.42 -30.86 0.28
N GLY A 180 28.11 -30.36 -0.75
CA GLY A 180 27.53 -29.73 -1.94
C GLY A 180 26.79 -30.67 -2.90
N LEU A 181 26.87 -31.99 -2.72
CA LEU A 181 26.08 -32.99 -3.46
C LEU A 181 24.65 -33.17 -2.94
N VAL A 182 24.36 -32.71 -1.72
CA VAL A 182 23.05 -32.88 -1.06
C VAL A 182 21.91 -32.06 -1.71
N PRO A 183 22.11 -30.82 -2.18
CA PRO A 183 21.05 -30.05 -2.84
C PRO A 183 20.59 -30.67 -4.18
N TRP A 184 21.51 -31.34 -4.90
CA TRP A 184 21.19 -32.04 -6.15
C TRP A 184 20.30 -33.28 -5.93
N LEU A 185 20.24 -33.78 -4.70
CA LEU A 185 19.38 -34.91 -4.28
C LEU A 185 18.02 -34.47 -3.71
N GLN A 186 17.81 -33.17 -3.47
CA GLN A 186 16.60 -32.62 -2.85
C GLN A 186 15.88 -31.59 -3.76
N GLY A 187 15.97 -31.76 -5.08
CA GLY A 187 15.33 -30.86 -6.03
C GLY A 187 13.82 -30.77 -5.82
N GLY A 188 13.36 -29.66 -5.23
CA GLY A 188 11.99 -29.21 -5.26
C GLY A 188 11.97 -27.87 -5.97
N GLY A 189 11.81 -27.89 -7.30
CA GLY A 189 11.39 -26.68 -8.01
C GLY A 189 9.92 -26.43 -7.67
N SER A 190 9.56 -25.19 -7.33
CA SER A 190 8.16 -24.79 -7.30
C SER A 190 7.60 -24.93 -8.72
N ILE A 191 6.71 -25.89 -8.87
CA ILE A 191 5.91 -26.06 -10.08
C ILE A 191 4.75 -25.09 -9.91
N TYR A 192 4.69 -24.05 -10.74
CA TYR A 192 3.48 -23.26 -10.88
C TYR A 192 2.41 -24.17 -11.47
N VAL A 193 1.40 -24.54 -10.68
CA VAL A 193 0.23 -25.25 -11.20
C VAL A 193 -0.73 -24.19 -11.76
N GLU A 194 -0.46 -23.72 -12.98
CA GLU A 194 -1.39 -22.83 -13.71
C GLU A 194 -2.67 -23.56 -14.16
N GLU A 195 -2.65 -24.89 -14.19
CA GLU A 195 -3.75 -25.74 -14.67
C GLU A 195 -4.23 -26.71 -13.58
N MET A 196 -4.88 -26.19 -12.52
CA MET A 196 -5.83 -27.04 -11.79
C MET A 196 -7.15 -27.07 -12.57
N GLU A 197 -7.63 -28.25 -12.95
CA GLU A 197 -8.91 -28.46 -13.65
C GLU A 197 -10.11 -27.89 -12.85
N GLU A 198 -10.00 -27.82 -11.51
CA GLU A 198 -10.97 -27.19 -10.61
C GLU A 198 -10.23 -26.39 -9.52
N ASN A 199 -10.50 -25.07 -9.41
CA ASN A 199 -10.00 -24.26 -8.29
C ASN A 199 -10.79 -24.63 -7.01
N PRO A 200 -10.15 -25.22 -5.97
CA PRO A 200 -10.85 -25.60 -4.72
C PRO A 200 -11.33 -24.39 -3.90
N LEU A 201 -10.99 -23.18 -4.34
CA LEU A 201 -11.39 -21.90 -3.77
C LEU A 201 -12.48 -21.22 -4.59
N ALA A 202 -13.34 -21.98 -5.28
CA ALA A 202 -14.39 -21.47 -6.19
C ALA A 202 -15.04 -20.14 -5.71
N ALA A 203 -15.33 -19.24 -6.66
CA ALA A 203 -15.68 -17.82 -6.45
C ALA A 203 -14.53 -16.89 -5.98
N SER A 204 -13.47 -17.38 -5.32
CA SER A 204 -12.21 -16.63 -5.16
C SER A 204 -11.39 -16.61 -6.45
N GLN A 205 -10.63 -15.54 -6.66
CA GLN A 205 -9.70 -15.41 -7.78
C GLN A 205 -8.23 -15.66 -7.37
N ALA A 206 -7.98 -15.92 -6.09
CA ALA A 206 -6.67 -16.34 -5.60
C ALA A 206 -6.38 -17.79 -5.96
N ILE A 207 -5.10 -18.14 -6.07
CA ILE A 207 -4.65 -19.51 -6.33
C ILE A 207 -3.54 -19.94 -5.37
N LEU A 208 -3.51 -21.23 -5.06
CA LEU A 208 -2.43 -21.86 -4.29
C LEU A 208 -1.30 -22.24 -5.24
N ALA A 209 -0.05 -22.08 -4.79
CA ALA A 209 1.13 -22.48 -5.57
C ALA A 209 1.32 -24.01 -5.68
N HIS A 210 0.55 -24.79 -4.92
CA HIS A 210 0.56 -26.26 -4.91
C HIS A 210 -0.86 -26.82 -4.79
N GLU A 211 -1.00 -28.12 -5.01
CA GLU A 211 -2.26 -28.82 -4.77
C GLU A 211 -2.56 -28.93 -3.26
N GLY A 212 -3.84 -28.77 -2.89
CA GLY A 212 -4.33 -28.95 -1.51
C GLY A 212 -4.24 -27.70 -0.62
N TYR A 213 -5.08 -27.67 0.41
CA TYR A 213 -5.16 -26.56 1.38
C TYR A 213 -3.89 -26.43 2.24
N LEU A 214 -3.64 -25.21 2.72
CA LEU A 214 -2.61 -24.90 3.71
C LEU A 214 -3.06 -25.31 5.13
N SER A 215 -2.10 -25.48 6.04
CA SER A 215 -2.39 -25.66 7.47
C SER A 215 -2.59 -24.30 8.17
N ASP A 216 -3.24 -24.31 9.34
CA ASP A 216 -3.44 -23.10 10.15
C ASP A 216 -2.10 -22.44 10.49
N GLU A 217 -1.08 -23.25 10.74
CA GLU A 217 0.25 -22.77 11.09
C GLU A 217 1.01 -22.17 9.92
N ASP A 218 0.61 -22.45 8.66
CA ASP A 218 1.26 -21.87 7.47
C ASP A 218 0.97 -20.37 7.33
N LEU A 219 -0.25 -19.94 7.70
CA LEU A 219 -0.68 -18.55 7.55
C LEU A 219 -1.06 -17.88 8.89
N GLY A 220 -1.16 -18.62 9.99
CA GLY A 220 -1.51 -18.10 11.32
C GLY A 220 -0.31 -17.64 12.15
N ASN A 221 -0.50 -17.40 13.45
CA ASN A 221 0.58 -17.16 14.43
C ASN A 221 1.45 -15.92 14.15
N SER A 222 0.83 -14.78 13.80
CA SER A 222 1.49 -13.47 13.66
C SER A 222 2.31 -13.08 14.90
N GLU A 223 1.90 -13.52 16.09
CA GLU A 223 2.57 -13.23 17.35
C GLU A 223 4.04 -13.68 17.33
N SER A 224 4.37 -14.72 16.56
CA SER A 224 5.75 -15.20 16.39
C SER A 224 6.69 -14.16 15.79
N CYS A 225 6.20 -13.24 14.96
CA CYS A 225 7.00 -12.19 14.32
C CYS A 225 7.55 -11.18 15.34
N GLY A 226 6.78 -10.87 16.39
CA GLY A 226 7.19 -9.96 17.46
C GLY A 226 8.09 -10.60 18.52
N GLN A 227 8.25 -11.93 18.51
CA GLN A 227 9.02 -12.62 19.55
C GLN A 227 10.51 -12.28 19.50
N GLN A 228 11.11 -12.19 20.69
CA GLN A 228 12.56 -12.00 20.90
C GLN A 228 13.19 -10.76 20.25
N GLY A 229 12.39 -9.72 20.02
CA GLY A 229 12.87 -8.39 19.61
C GLY A 229 13.11 -8.20 18.11
N CYS A 230 12.60 -9.10 17.25
CA CYS A 230 12.77 -8.95 15.80
C CYS A 230 11.83 -7.88 15.22
N HIS A 231 10.52 -8.04 15.44
CA HIS A 231 9.48 -7.12 14.94
C HIS A 231 8.39 -6.72 15.97
N PRO A 232 8.71 -6.46 17.27
CA PRO A 232 7.69 -6.12 18.26
C PRO A 232 6.88 -4.85 17.92
N ASP A 233 7.52 -3.81 17.37
CA ASP A 233 6.82 -2.56 17.03
C ASP A 233 5.89 -2.78 15.82
N VAL A 234 6.36 -3.48 14.78
CA VAL A 234 5.51 -3.86 13.63
C VAL A 234 4.31 -4.69 14.08
N LEU A 235 4.50 -5.68 14.96
CA LEU A 235 3.41 -6.50 15.49
C LEU A 235 2.37 -5.65 16.20
N ALA A 236 2.79 -4.77 17.11
CA ALA A 236 1.90 -3.89 17.85
C ALA A 236 1.12 -2.92 16.93
N GLN A 237 1.77 -2.43 15.87
CA GLN A 237 1.11 -1.59 14.86
C GLN A 237 0.05 -2.36 14.06
N TRP A 238 0.38 -3.59 13.63
CA TRP A 238 -0.55 -4.46 12.92
C TRP A 238 -1.74 -4.88 13.78
N GLU A 239 -1.52 -5.20 15.06
CA GLU A 239 -2.58 -5.60 16.00
C GLU A 239 -3.68 -4.53 16.14
N ALA A 240 -3.30 -3.25 16.04
CA ALA A 240 -4.22 -2.12 16.09
C ALA A 240 -4.89 -1.79 14.72
N SER A 241 -4.48 -2.45 13.65
CA SER A 241 -4.87 -2.10 12.28
C SER A 241 -6.18 -2.73 11.83
N VAL A 242 -6.85 -2.11 10.86
CA VAL A 242 -8.03 -2.70 10.21
C VAL A 242 -7.72 -3.94 9.37
N HIS A 243 -6.45 -4.21 9.04
CA HIS A 243 -6.05 -5.48 8.44
C HIS A 243 -6.15 -6.63 9.44
N ARG A 244 -5.75 -6.40 10.71
CA ARG A 244 -6.03 -7.35 11.79
C ARG A 244 -7.54 -7.52 11.97
N PHE A 245 -8.31 -6.43 11.92
CA PHE A 245 -9.78 -6.44 12.03
C PHE A 245 -10.52 -6.56 10.69
N SER A 246 -10.00 -7.39 9.77
CA SER A 246 -10.62 -7.60 8.45
C SER A 246 -11.62 -8.76 8.42
N SER A 247 -11.52 -9.70 9.36
CA SER A 247 -12.32 -10.93 9.41
C SER A 247 -13.48 -10.81 10.40
N PHE A 248 -13.93 -11.91 11.00
CA PHE A 248 -15.13 -11.95 11.87
C PHE A 248 -14.92 -11.32 13.25
N ASN A 249 -13.69 -10.91 13.54
CA ASN A 249 -13.35 -9.99 14.64
C ASN A 249 -13.78 -8.54 14.38
N ASN A 250 -14.41 -8.25 13.24
CA ASN A 250 -15.00 -6.97 12.90
C ASN A 250 -16.52 -7.10 12.82
N PRO A 251 -17.28 -6.46 13.73
CA PRO A 251 -18.73 -6.65 13.80
C PRO A 251 -19.46 -6.19 12.53
N TYR A 252 -18.94 -5.19 11.80
CA TYR A 252 -19.56 -4.71 10.56
C TYR A 252 -19.37 -5.70 9.42
N TYR A 253 -18.18 -6.30 9.30
CA TYR A 253 -17.91 -7.31 8.30
C TYR A 253 -18.70 -8.58 8.60
N LEU A 254 -18.64 -9.07 9.85
CA LEU A 254 -19.41 -10.22 10.32
C LEU A 254 -20.90 -10.06 9.98
N LYS A 255 -21.52 -8.94 10.34
CA LYS A 255 -22.94 -8.70 10.05
C LYS A 255 -23.27 -8.70 8.56
N SER A 256 -22.37 -8.17 7.73
CA SER A 256 -22.53 -8.16 6.28
C SER A 256 -22.42 -9.57 5.69
N ILE A 257 -21.52 -10.41 6.22
CA ILE A 257 -21.37 -11.81 5.82
C ILE A 257 -22.53 -12.67 6.29
N GLU A 258 -23.06 -12.46 7.50
CA GLU A 258 -24.30 -13.12 7.96
C GLU A 258 -25.43 -12.88 6.94
N ALA A 259 -25.67 -11.62 6.55
CA ALA A 259 -26.66 -11.26 5.54
C ALA A 259 -26.38 -11.83 4.14
N LEU A 260 -25.11 -12.07 3.78
CA LEU A 260 -24.72 -12.67 2.50
C LEU A 260 -24.97 -14.19 2.50
N ILE A 261 -24.49 -14.89 3.53
CA ILE A 261 -24.60 -16.36 3.68
C ILE A 261 -26.07 -16.76 3.79
N GLU A 262 -26.89 -15.97 4.49
CA GLU A 262 -28.36 -16.12 4.58
C GLU A 262 -29.03 -16.29 3.21
N ARG A 263 -28.46 -15.71 2.14
CA ARG A 263 -29.06 -15.68 0.81
C ARG A 263 -28.50 -16.72 -0.15
N GLY A 264 -27.21 -17.07 -0.03
CA GLY A 264 -26.47 -17.74 -1.10
C GLY A 264 -25.59 -18.90 -0.66
N GLY A 265 -25.58 -19.27 0.63
CA GLY A 265 -24.61 -20.25 1.17
C GLY A 265 -23.21 -19.66 1.28
N ASN A 266 -22.19 -20.53 1.38
CA ASN A 266 -20.81 -20.11 1.66
C ASN A 266 -20.04 -19.62 0.43
N ASP A 267 -20.43 -20.04 -0.78
CA ASP A 267 -19.69 -19.75 -2.01
C ASP A 267 -19.51 -18.25 -2.29
N PRO A 268 -20.53 -17.37 -2.15
CA PRO A 268 -20.33 -15.92 -2.28
C PRO A 268 -19.40 -15.33 -1.20
N ALA A 269 -19.29 -15.95 -0.03
CA ALA A 269 -18.37 -15.50 1.02
C ALA A 269 -16.90 -15.76 0.65
N ARG A 270 -16.60 -16.76 -0.22
CA ARG A 270 -15.24 -17.01 -0.71
C ARG A 270 -14.68 -15.85 -1.54
N TRP A 271 -15.55 -15.13 -2.25
CA TRP A 271 -15.17 -13.90 -2.95
C TRP A 271 -14.67 -12.84 -1.96
N CYS A 272 -15.40 -12.61 -0.86
CA CYS A 272 -14.97 -11.69 0.21
C CYS A 272 -13.68 -12.17 0.91
N ALA A 273 -13.61 -13.49 1.18
CA ALA A 273 -12.53 -14.10 1.94
C ALA A 273 -11.14 -13.97 1.29
N SER A 274 -11.08 -13.80 -0.04
CA SER A 274 -9.82 -13.55 -0.76
C SER A 274 -9.11 -12.26 -0.30
N CYS A 275 -9.86 -11.29 0.21
CA CYS A 275 -9.32 -10.04 0.73
C CYS A 275 -9.44 -9.94 2.27
N HIS A 276 -10.51 -10.49 2.85
CA HIS A 276 -10.84 -10.31 4.27
C HIS A 276 -10.43 -11.49 5.17
N ASP A 277 -10.48 -12.72 4.66
CA ASP A 277 -10.33 -13.94 5.44
C ASP A 277 -9.33 -14.93 4.82
N PRO A 278 -8.12 -14.50 4.38
CA PRO A 278 -7.21 -15.37 3.64
C PRO A 278 -6.87 -16.65 4.41
N LEU A 279 -6.67 -16.57 5.73
CA LEU A 279 -6.43 -17.75 6.56
C LEU A 279 -7.61 -18.74 6.53
N VAL A 280 -8.85 -18.26 6.58
CA VAL A 280 -10.05 -19.12 6.53
C VAL A 280 -10.20 -19.74 5.13
N LEU A 281 -9.94 -18.95 4.09
CA LEU A 281 -10.02 -19.37 2.69
C LEU A 281 -9.04 -20.50 2.38
N PHE A 282 -7.74 -20.28 2.65
CA PHE A 282 -6.69 -21.19 2.19
C PHE A 282 -6.51 -22.44 3.05
N THR A 283 -7.14 -22.49 4.24
CA THR A 283 -7.12 -23.68 5.12
C THR A 283 -8.33 -24.61 4.91
N GLY A 284 -9.17 -24.35 3.92
CA GLY A 284 -10.30 -25.22 3.56
C GLY A 284 -11.47 -25.18 4.55
N ARG A 285 -11.56 -24.12 5.37
CA ARG A 285 -12.66 -23.92 6.33
C ARG A 285 -13.90 -23.30 5.73
N LEU A 286 -13.77 -22.66 4.56
CA LEU A 286 -14.87 -22.03 3.85
C LEU A 286 -15.41 -22.97 2.75
N THR A 287 -15.69 -24.23 3.06
CA THR A 287 -16.27 -25.20 2.10
C THR A 287 -17.80 -25.21 2.17
N ASP A 288 -18.49 -25.65 1.11
CA ASP A 288 -19.97 -25.67 1.09
C ASP A 288 -20.55 -26.77 2.01
N GLU A 289 -19.70 -27.69 2.45
CA GLU A 289 -20.06 -28.79 3.35
C GLU A 289 -19.94 -28.42 4.83
N GLN A 290 -19.29 -27.29 5.16
CA GLN A 290 -19.01 -26.88 6.53
C GLN A 290 -19.86 -25.69 6.97
N ILE A 291 -20.36 -25.71 8.20
CA ILE A 291 -20.90 -24.52 8.85
C ILE A 291 -19.71 -23.66 9.25
N LEU A 292 -19.68 -22.43 8.75
CA LEU A 292 -18.62 -21.48 9.09
C LEU A 292 -18.72 -21.11 10.58
N ASP A 293 -17.68 -21.45 11.34
CA ASP A 293 -17.56 -21.07 12.74
C ASP A 293 -16.88 -19.71 12.84
N PHE A 294 -17.68 -18.68 13.12
CA PHE A 294 -17.18 -17.30 13.27
C PHE A 294 -16.27 -17.14 14.50
N GLU A 295 -16.42 -17.97 15.54
CA GLU A 295 -15.67 -17.85 16.79
C GLU A 295 -14.34 -18.64 16.78
N HIS A 296 -14.10 -19.44 15.74
CA HIS A 296 -12.84 -20.18 15.63
C HIS A 296 -11.65 -19.22 15.58
N PRO A 297 -10.49 -19.54 16.21
CA PRO A 297 -9.33 -18.63 16.22
C PRO A 297 -8.86 -18.18 14.82
N THR A 298 -8.94 -19.06 13.82
CA THR A 298 -8.62 -18.70 12.42
C THR A 298 -9.58 -17.67 11.83
N SER A 299 -10.86 -17.75 12.21
CA SER A 299 -11.94 -16.83 11.82
C SER A 299 -11.80 -15.46 12.52
N GLN A 300 -10.92 -15.37 13.52
CA GLN A 300 -10.67 -14.14 14.28
C GLN A 300 -9.29 -13.52 13.94
N ALA A 301 -8.55 -14.11 13.00
CA ALA A 301 -7.15 -13.73 12.72
C ALA A 301 -7.02 -12.53 11.76
N GLY A 302 -7.99 -12.32 10.87
CA GLY A 302 -7.90 -11.30 9.83
C GLY A 302 -6.82 -11.60 8.78
N ILE A 303 -6.28 -10.53 8.20
CA ILE A 303 -5.08 -10.55 7.37
C ILE A 303 -3.88 -10.61 8.32
N THR A 304 -3.30 -11.80 8.44
CA THR A 304 -2.10 -12.08 9.26
C THR A 304 -0.82 -11.61 8.57
N CYS A 305 0.29 -11.55 9.31
CA CYS A 305 1.62 -11.29 8.76
C CYS A 305 1.93 -12.25 7.60
N PHE A 306 1.71 -13.55 7.80
CA PHE A 306 1.99 -14.55 6.76
C PHE A 306 0.99 -14.51 5.61
N SER A 307 -0.28 -14.15 5.81
CA SER A 307 -1.21 -14.01 4.69
C SER A 307 -0.78 -12.92 3.69
N CYS A 308 -0.16 -11.84 4.17
CA CYS A 308 0.46 -10.84 3.31
C CYS A 308 1.79 -11.32 2.75
N HIS A 309 2.74 -11.71 3.63
CA HIS A 309 4.13 -11.99 3.25
C HIS A 309 4.34 -13.30 2.50
N ALA A 310 3.35 -14.19 2.50
CA ALA A 310 3.41 -15.44 1.75
C ALA A 310 2.94 -15.32 0.30
N ILE A 311 2.38 -14.17 -0.10
CA ILE A 311 2.00 -13.90 -1.49
C ILE A 311 3.25 -13.97 -2.38
N GLU A 312 3.25 -14.90 -3.34
CA GLU A 312 4.36 -15.22 -4.23
C GLU A 312 4.46 -14.28 -5.43
N ALA A 313 3.31 -14.07 -6.06
CA ALA A 313 3.17 -13.40 -7.34
C ALA A 313 1.77 -12.82 -7.45
N LEU A 314 1.63 -11.81 -8.31
CA LEU A 314 0.33 -11.27 -8.72
C LEU A 314 -0.05 -11.92 -10.04
N ARG A 315 -1.33 -12.26 -10.21
CA ARG A 315 -1.81 -12.82 -11.48
C ARG A 315 -2.00 -11.72 -12.52
N ASP A 316 -2.61 -10.62 -12.10
CA ASP A 316 -2.86 -9.41 -12.88
C ASP A 316 -3.31 -8.27 -11.93
N VAL A 317 -3.65 -7.11 -12.51
CA VAL A 317 -4.09 -5.91 -11.78
C VAL A 317 -5.62 -5.73 -11.75
N LYS A 318 -6.40 -6.79 -11.99
CA LYS A 318 -7.87 -6.71 -12.01
C LYS A 318 -8.52 -6.68 -10.62
N GLY A 319 -7.74 -6.90 -9.56
CA GLY A 319 -8.22 -6.87 -8.18
C GLY A 319 -8.89 -8.18 -7.71
N ASN A 320 -9.82 -8.11 -6.75
CA ASN A 320 -10.54 -9.26 -6.16
C ASN A 320 -9.65 -10.44 -5.69
N GLY A 321 -8.53 -10.15 -5.03
CA GLY A 321 -7.63 -11.16 -4.47
C GLY A 321 -6.87 -11.97 -5.51
N ARG A 322 -6.59 -11.42 -6.70
CA ARG A 322 -5.87 -12.10 -7.81
C ARG A 322 -4.37 -12.25 -7.58
N TYR A 323 -4.01 -13.04 -6.57
CA TYR A 323 -2.63 -13.37 -6.23
C TYR A 323 -2.40 -14.88 -6.11
N VAL A 324 -1.12 -15.26 -6.12
CA VAL A 324 -0.64 -16.62 -5.87
C VAL A 324 -0.07 -16.65 -4.46
N ILE A 325 -0.47 -17.62 -3.64
CA ILE A 325 0.03 -17.78 -2.27
C ILE A 325 0.55 -19.20 -2.03
N SER A 326 1.56 -19.31 -1.17
CA SER A 326 2.18 -20.57 -0.76
C SER A 326 2.45 -20.57 0.75
N SER A 327 2.91 -21.69 1.32
CA SER A 327 3.53 -21.65 2.65
C SER A 327 4.90 -20.97 2.53
N PRO A 328 5.22 -19.95 3.35
CA PRO A 328 6.49 -19.23 3.24
C PRO A 328 7.68 -20.14 3.61
N ASP A 329 8.80 -19.94 2.93
CA ASP A 329 10.05 -20.65 3.24
C ASP A 329 10.57 -20.24 4.62
N GLU A 330 10.41 -21.12 5.59
CA GLU A 330 10.79 -20.87 6.98
C GLU A 330 12.18 -21.42 7.34
N TYR A 331 12.85 -20.75 8.28
CA TYR A 331 14.06 -21.28 8.91
C TYR A 331 13.76 -22.58 9.66
N PRO A 332 14.73 -23.51 9.77
CA PRO A 332 14.55 -24.71 10.58
C PRO A 332 14.01 -24.38 11.97
N PHE A 333 13.00 -25.15 12.39
CA PHE A 333 12.35 -25.02 13.70
C PHE A 333 11.55 -23.73 13.94
N ALA A 334 11.17 -22.99 12.90
CA ALA A 334 10.27 -21.82 13.04
C ALA A 334 8.97 -22.15 13.80
N ARG A 335 8.43 -23.36 13.61
CA ARG A 335 7.21 -23.85 14.28
C ARG A 335 7.46 -24.69 15.53
N ALA A 336 8.70 -24.74 16.03
CA ALA A 336 9.01 -25.56 17.20
C ALA A 336 8.47 -24.94 18.49
N ASN A 337 7.92 -25.77 19.37
CA ASN A 337 7.31 -25.33 20.63
C ASN A 337 8.22 -25.44 21.86
N ASP A 338 9.39 -26.08 21.76
CA ASP A 338 10.37 -26.17 22.86
C ASP A 338 11.48 -25.12 22.78
N ASP A 339 11.97 -24.73 23.95
CA ASP A 339 12.95 -23.66 24.12
C ASP A 339 14.27 -23.91 23.37
N THR A 340 14.69 -25.18 23.25
CA THR A 340 15.97 -25.52 22.62
C THR A 340 15.91 -25.30 21.11
N ARG A 341 14.89 -25.83 20.44
CA ARG A 341 14.71 -25.64 19.00
C ARG A 341 14.36 -24.20 18.65
N LYS A 342 13.57 -23.50 19.48
CA LYS A 342 13.36 -22.05 19.35
C LYS A 342 14.67 -21.29 19.45
N TRP A 343 15.53 -21.61 20.43
CA TRP A 343 16.83 -20.97 20.55
C TRP A 343 17.68 -21.18 19.28
N ILE A 344 17.72 -22.40 18.74
CA ILE A 344 18.43 -22.70 17.48
C ILE A 344 17.89 -21.88 16.31
N HIS A 345 16.56 -21.84 16.13
CA HIS A 345 15.90 -21.04 15.10
C HIS A 345 16.32 -19.56 15.18
N ASN A 346 16.20 -18.96 16.36
CA ASN A 346 16.50 -17.55 16.56
C ASN A 346 18.00 -17.24 16.40
N THR A 347 18.88 -18.13 16.84
CA THR A 347 20.32 -17.99 16.61
C THR A 347 20.65 -18.02 15.12
N LEU A 348 20.04 -18.94 14.36
CA LEU A 348 20.23 -19.02 12.90
C LEU A 348 19.73 -17.76 12.19
N LEU A 349 18.52 -17.30 12.53
CA LEU A 349 17.91 -16.11 11.95
C LEU A 349 18.75 -14.85 12.23
N ARG A 350 19.20 -14.66 13.48
CA ARG A 350 20.09 -13.55 13.84
C ARG A 350 21.45 -13.64 13.16
N ALA A 351 22.00 -14.84 13.02
CA ALA A 351 23.31 -15.03 12.40
C ALA A 351 23.31 -14.66 10.91
N ASN A 352 22.21 -14.94 10.21
CA ASN A 352 22.01 -14.52 8.83
C ASN A 352 20.53 -14.24 8.56
N PRO A 353 20.08 -12.97 8.59
CA PRO A 353 18.67 -12.63 8.33
C PRO A 353 18.32 -12.53 6.83
N GLY A 354 19.31 -12.60 5.92
CA GLY A 354 19.10 -12.43 4.48
C GLY A 354 18.05 -13.37 3.87
N PRO A 355 18.20 -14.71 4.02
CA PRO A 355 17.22 -15.67 3.51
C PRO A 355 15.81 -15.49 4.08
N HIS A 356 15.69 -15.06 5.35
CA HIS A 356 14.38 -14.76 5.96
C HIS A 356 13.73 -13.55 5.28
N ARG A 357 14.51 -12.48 5.05
CA ARG A 357 14.04 -11.31 4.31
C ARG A 357 13.61 -11.68 2.89
N GLU A 358 14.37 -12.51 2.18
CA GLU A 358 14.02 -12.93 0.81
C GLU A 358 12.74 -13.78 0.77
N ALA A 359 12.54 -14.65 1.76
CA ALA A 359 11.32 -15.45 1.88
C ALA A 359 10.06 -14.60 2.19
N MET A 360 10.20 -13.53 2.99
CA MET A 360 9.07 -12.70 3.44
C MET A 360 8.81 -11.46 2.57
N LEU A 361 9.83 -10.92 1.89
CA LEU A 361 9.72 -9.68 1.10
C LEU A 361 10.07 -9.94 -0.37
N LYS A 362 9.15 -10.61 -1.06
CA LYS A 362 9.19 -10.81 -2.51
C LYS A 362 8.99 -9.46 -3.26
N PRO A 363 9.49 -9.30 -4.51
CA PRO A 363 9.41 -8.03 -5.24
C PRO A 363 8.00 -7.42 -5.33
N VAL A 364 6.96 -8.25 -5.41
CA VAL A 364 5.56 -7.81 -5.47
C VAL A 364 5.14 -6.93 -4.29
N HIS A 365 5.67 -7.15 -3.08
CA HIS A 365 5.31 -6.38 -1.88
C HIS A 365 5.74 -4.90 -1.93
N GLN A 366 6.58 -4.52 -2.91
CA GLN A 366 7.05 -3.14 -3.11
C GLN A 366 6.27 -2.41 -4.20
N THR A 367 5.27 -3.07 -4.79
CA THR A 367 4.48 -2.56 -5.92
C THR A 367 3.11 -2.07 -5.47
N MET A 368 2.46 -1.20 -6.23
CA MET A 368 1.11 -0.72 -5.88
C MET A 368 0.03 -1.70 -6.34
N GLU A 369 0.36 -2.51 -7.33
CA GLU A 369 -0.41 -3.64 -7.83
C GLU A 369 -0.72 -4.64 -6.71
N PHE A 370 0.22 -4.81 -5.76
CA PHE A 370 0.00 -5.63 -4.56
C PHE A 370 -1.18 -5.13 -3.74
N CYS A 371 -1.22 -3.83 -3.42
CA CYS A 371 -2.37 -3.22 -2.75
C CYS A 371 -3.64 -3.31 -3.62
N GLY A 372 -3.48 -3.16 -4.93
CA GLY A 372 -4.56 -3.27 -5.92
C GLY A 372 -5.27 -4.62 -5.91
N THR A 373 -4.63 -5.70 -5.47
CA THR A 373 -5.31 -7.01 -5.34
C THR A 373 -6.54 -6.96 -4.44
N CYS A 374 -6.51 -6.17 -3.37
CA CYS A 374 -7.63 -6.03 -2.43
C CYS A 374 -8.35 -4.67 -2.55
N HIS A 375 -7.66 -3.63 -3.02
CA HIS A 375 -8.19 -2.26 -3.15
C HIS A 375 -8.69 -1.90 -4.58
N LYS A 376 -8.79 -2.90 -5.46
CA LYS A 376 -9.59 -2.84 -6.68
C LYS A 376 -10.60 -3.98 -6.62
N VAL A 377 -11.88 -3.64 -6.67
CA VAL A 377 -12.98 -4.57 -6.40
C VAL A 377 -13.98 -4.50 -7.54
N GLY A 378 -14.38 -5.65 -8.07
CA GLY A 378 -15.47 -5.80 -9.03
C GLY A 378 -16.44 -6.87 -8.54
N LEU A 379 -17.75 -6.62 -8.61
CA LEU A 379 -18.76 -7.62 -8.29
C LEU A 379 -19.09 -8.40 -9.56
N PRO A 380 -18.69 -9.68 -9.68
CA PRO A 380 -19.00 -10.46 -10.86
C PRO A 380 -20.44 -11.03 -10.78
N PRO A 381 -21.00 -11.52 -11.90
CA PRO A 381 -22.36 -12.07 -11.94
C PRO A 381 -22.62 -13.19 -10.93
N GLU A 382 -21.61 -13.97 -10.57
CA GLU A 382 -21.66 -15.07 -9.61
C GLU A 382 -21.96 -14.58 -8.18
N VAL A 383 -21.59 -13.34 -7.86
CA VAL A 383 -21.81 -12.73 -6.53
C VAL A 383 -23.14 -12.00 -6.48
N ASN A 384 -23.51 -11.27 -7.54
CA ASN A 384 -24.66 -10.36 -7.52
C ASN A 384 -25.89 -10.84 -8.33
N ASN A 385 -25.81 -11.99 -9.02
CA ASN A 385 -26.86 -12.53 -9.89
C ASN A 385 -27.40 -11.49 -10.89
N TYR A 386 -26.53 -10.64 -11.44
CA TYR A 386 -26.91 -9.57 -12.35
C TYR A 386 -25.92 -9.39 -13.50
N ARG A 387 -24.80 -8.71 -13.27
CA ARG A 387 -23.73 -8.45 -14.26
C ARG A 387 -22.46 -8.03 -13.53
N TRP A 388 -21.33 -8.01 -14.22
CA TRP A 388 -20.13 -7.42 -13.63
C TRP A 388 -20.35 -5.92 -13.35
N LYS A 389 -19.96 -5.47 -12.14
CA LYS A 389 -20.01 -4.07 -11.74
C LYS A 389 -18.73 -3.66 -11.04
N ARG A 390 -18.21 -2.49 -11.35
CA ARG A 390 -17.07 -1.93 -10.61
C ARG A 390 -17.52 -1.50 -9.21
N GLY A 391 -16.92 -2.09 -8.18
CA GLY A 391 -17.08 -1.66 -6.79
C GLY A 391 -16.05 -0.60 -6.42
N GLN A 392 -15.41 -0.80 -5.27
CA GLN A 392 -14.31 0.02 -4.78
C GLN A 392 -13.11 -0.02 -5.75
N ASN A 393 -12.45 1.13 -6.00
CA ASN A 393 -11.32 1.20 -6.93
C ASN A 393 -10.38 2.37 -6.63
N GLU A 394 -9.52 2.20 -5.63
CA GLU A 394 -8.52 3.21 -5.29
C GLU A 394 -7.31 3.12 -6.22
N TYR A 395 -6.97 1.93 -6.71
CA TYR A 395 -5.79 1.74 -7.55
C TYR A 395 -5.89 2.51 -8.86
N ASP A 396 -6.98 2.39 -9.63
CA ASP A 396 -7.09 3.12 -10.91
C ASP A 396 -7.26 4.63 -10.70
N ALA A 397 -7.90 5.04 -9.60
CA ALA A 397 -8.03 6.45 -9.22
C ALA A 397 -6.67 7.06 -8.86
N TRP A 398 -5.81 6.32 -8.16
CA TRP A 398 -4.43 6.70 -7.90
C TRP A 398 -3.57 6.67 -9.17
N GLN A 399 -3.63 5.59 -9.95
CA GLN A 399 -2.86 5.41 -11.18
C GLN A 399 -3.10 6.55 -12.16
N SER A 400 -4.34 7.06 -12.24
CA SER A 400 -4.70 8.17 -13.12
C SER A 400 -4.56 9.56 -12.51
N SER A 401 -3.96 9.67 -11.32
CA SER A 401 -3.75 10.95 -10.63
C SER A 401 -2.33 11.47 -10.76
N GLY A 402 -2.16 12.79 -10.63
CA GLY A 402 -0.86 13.44 -10.56
C GLY A 402 -0.05 12.98 -9.35
N THR A 403 -0.70 12.48 -8.29
CA THR A 403 -0.01 11.90 -7.12
C THR A 403 0.80 10.67 -7.50
N SER A 404 0.32 9.81 -8.40
CA SER A 404 1.11 8.66 -8.87
C SER A 404 2.28 9.03 -9.77
N GLY A 405 2.34 10.28 -10.25
CA GLY A 405 3.32 10.70 -11.25
C GLY A 405 3.06 10.13 -12.64
N ASN A 406 1.91 9.52 -12.91
CA ASN A 406 1.59 8.92 -14.21
C ASN A 406 0.76 9.82 -15.13
N THR A 407 0.32 11.01 -14.72
CA THR A 407 -0.42 11.91 -15.62
C THR A 407 -0.03 13.37 -15.44
N VAL A 408 0.02 14.09 -16.57
CA VAL A 408 0.26 15.53 -16.61
C VAL A 408 -1.04 16.34 -16.42
N ARG A 409 -2.20 15.72 -16.62
CA ARG A 409 -3.51 16.41 -16.73
C ARG A 409 -4.08 16.93 -15.42
N SER A 410 -3.51 16.53 -14.27
CA SER A 410 -4.02 16.94 -12.96
C SER A 410 -3.90 18.46 -12.77
N PHE A 411 -4.91 19.06 -12.14
CA PHE A 411 -4.90 20.50 -11.82
C PHE A 411 -3.71 20.88 -10.96
N TYR A 412 -3.34 20.02 -10.01
CA TYR A 412 -2.15 20.16 -9.19
C TYR A 412 -1.26 18.93 -9.36
N LEU A 413 0.04 19.17 -9.55
CA LEU A 413 1.05 18.12 -9.49
C LEU A 413 1.77 18.23 -8.14
N PRO A 414 2.07 17.10 -7.47
CA PRO A 414 2.93 17.12 -6.29
C PRO A 414 4.36 17.48 -6.71
N GLU A 415 5.21 17.84 -5.74
CA GLU A 415 6.64 18.02 -5.97
C GLU A 415 7.30 16.70 -6.41
N GLU A 416 6.89 15.59 -5.80
CA GLU A 416 7.37 14.24 -6.11
C GLU A 416 6.19 13.26 -6.19
N PRO A 417 6.23 12.25 -7.07
CA PRO A 417 5.26 11.18 -7.08
C PRO A 417 5.23 10.42 -5.75
N LEU A 418 4.04 10.02 -5.30
CA LEU A 418 3.80 9.26 -4.08
C LEU A 418 3.05 7.98 -4.38
N SER A 419 3.45 6.93 -3.67
CA SER A 419 2.85 5.61 -3.75
C SER A 419 1.92 5.33 -2.56
N CYS A 420 1.12 4.25 -2.64
CA CYS A 420 0.30 3.80 -1.51
C CYS A 420 1.14 3.57 -0.24
N ILE A 421 2.36 3.02 -0.40
CA ILE A 421 3.29 2.73 0.69
C ILE A 421 3.79 4.02 1.36
N ASP A 422 4.01 5.09 0.59
CA ASP A 422 4.55 6.34 1.15
C ASP A 422 3.54 7.02 2.08
N CYS A 423 2.24 6.91 1.79
CA CYS A 423 1.18 7.49 2.60
C CYS A 423 0.64 6.53 3.68
N HIS A 424 0.42 5.25 3.37
CA HIS A 424 -0.23 4.30 4.28
C HIS A 424 0.73 3.42 5.07
N MET A 425 2.01 3.38 4.68
CA MET A 425 3.08 2.71 5.41
C MET A 425 4.31 3.64 5.55
N PRO A 426 4.14 4.85 6.11
CA PRO A 426 5.23 5.81 6.21
C PRO A 426 6.38 5.26 7.03
N ARG A 427 7.58 5.79 6.78
CA ARG A 427 8.77 5.43 7.55
C ARG A 427 8.64 5.99 8.97
N VAL A 428 8.70 5.12 9.98
CA VAL A 428 8.57 5.48 11.40
C VAL A 428 9.75 4.93 12.20
N ALA A 429 10.17 5.66 13.24
CA ALA A 429 11.26 5.24 14.10
C ALA A 429 10.86 3.98 14.88
N SER A 430 11.80 3.05 15.06
CA SER A 430 11.56 1.78 15.74
C SER A 430 12.85 1.18 16.30
N GLU A 431 12.72 0.38 17.36
CA GLU A 431 13.80 -0.39 17.96
C GLU A 431 13.84 -1.85 17.45
N ASP A 432 12.97 -2.20 16.50
CA ASP A 432 12.92 -3.52 15.87
C ASP A 432 14.28 -3.89 15.26
N GLN A 433 14.79 -5.09 15.59
CA GLN A 433 16.05 -5.58 15.01
C GLN A 433 15.97 -5.75 13.48
N GLY A 434 14.76 -5.91 12.94
CA GLY A 434 14.50 -5.95 11.50
C GLY A 434 14.42 -4.57 10.82
N GLY A 435 14.55 -3.47 11.57
CA GLY A 435 14.55 -2.11 11.04
C GLY A 435 15.79 -1.75 10.22
N ILE A 436 15.63 -0.76 9.34
CA ILE A 436 16.69 -0.19 8.50
C ILE A 436 16.94 1.25 8.93
N ASP A 437 18.15 1.51 9.42
CA ASP A 437 18.58 2.81 9.96
C ASP A 437 17.79 3.30 11.17
N GLY A 438 17.28 2.37 11.99
CA GLY A 438 16.42 2.68 13.14
C GLY A 438 14.97 3.01 12.75
N PHE A 439 14.56 2.60 11.56
CA PHE A 439 13.20 2.81 11.06
C PHE A 439 12.59 1.54 10.47
N ILE A 440 11.27 1.47 10.53
CA ILE A 440 10.43 0.49 9.83
C ILE A 440 9.43 1.22 8.92
N ARG A 441 8.76 0.46 8.06
CA ARG A 441 7.53 0.92 7.41
C ARG A 441 6.37 0.68 8.38
N SER A 442 5.54 1.69 8.61
CA SER A 442 4.42 1.56 9.54
C SER A 442 3.44 0.47 9.08
N HIS A 443 2.99 -0.37 10.01
CA HIS A 443 1.94 -1.36 9.79
C HIS A 443 0.64 -0.99 10.51
N THR A 444 0.47 0.28 10.87
CA THR A 444 -0.80 0.80 11.39
C THR A 444 -1.86 0.92 10.30
N PHE A 445 -1.43 1.09 9.04
CA PHE A 445 -2.30 1.33 7.88
C PHE A 445 -3.35 2.42 8.17
N ALA A 446 -2.92 3.52 8.79
CA ALA A 446 -3.82 4.60 9.17
C ALA A 446 -4.59 5.12 7.93
N THR A 447 -5.91 5.23 8.09
CA THR A 447 -6.88 5.66 7.07
C THR A 447 -8.05 6.36 7.75
N ALA A 448 -9.15 6.60 7.04
CA ALA A 448 -10.36 7.23 7.58
C ALA A 448 -11.16 6.37 8.59
N ASN A 449 -10.73 5.13 8.93
CA ASN A 449 -11.50 4.27 9.83
C ASN A 449 -11.27 4.61 11.30
N THR A 450 -12.13 5.46 11.84
CA THR A 450 -12.18 5.80 13.28
C THR A 450 -13.07 4.85 14.09
N ALA A 451 -13.94 4.07 13.46
CA ALA A 451 -14.93 3.25 14.16
C ALA A 451 -14.32 2.00 14.79
N ILE A 452 -13.60 1.20 14.00
CA ILE A 452 -13.04 -0.08 14.49
C ILE A 452 -12.04 0.14 15.63
N PRO A 453 -11.04 1.04 15.50
CA PRO A 453 -10.10 1.25 16.59
C PRO A 453 -10.76 1.82 17.87
N THR A 454 -11.88 2.53 17.76
CA THR A 454 -12.66 2.96 18.94
C THR A 454 -13.32 1.78 19.63
N LEU A 455 -13.96 0.88 18.89
CA LEU A 455 -14.63 -0.29 19.45
C LEU A 455 -13.64 -1.25 20.12
N GLU A 456 -12.46 -1.39 19.52
CA GLU A 456 -11.41 -2.32 19.98
C GLU A 456 -10.45 -1.70 21.01
N GLY A 457 -10.60 -0.41 21.34
CA GLY A 457 -9.84 0.24 22.41
C GLY A 457 -8.42 0.69 22.04
N TYR A 458 -8.19 1.13 20.79
CA TYR A 458 -6.91 1.65 20.28
C TYR A 458 -6.94 3.17 20.05
N PRO A 459 -6.86 4.00 21.11
CA PRO A 459 -7.01 5.46 21.00
C PRO A 459 -5.93 6.13 20.13
N LYS A 460 -4.71 5.57 20.08
CA LYS A 460 -3.64 6.10 19.23
C LYS A 460 -3.98 5.97 17.74
N GLN A 461 -4.51 4.81 17.34
CA GLN A 461 -4.97 4.59 15.97
C GLN A 461 -6.14 5.51 15.60
N VAL A 462 -7.04 5.80 16.55
CA VAL A 462 -8.11 6.80 16.37
C VAL A 462 -7.52 8.19 16.13
N GLU A 463 -6.55 8.61 16.94
CA GLU A 463 -5.87 9.90 16.78
C GLU A 463 -5.20 10.02 15.40
N ASP A 464 -4.46 8.98 14.98
CA ASP A 464 -3.77 8.95 13.69
C ASP A 464 -4.77 9.01 12.51
N ALA A 465 -5.89 8.27 12.60
CA ALA A 465 -6.97 8.31 11.63
C ALA A 465 -7.63 9.71 11.54
N GLN A 466 -7.87 10.34 12.69
CA GLN A 466 -8.44 11.69 12.75
C GLN A 466 -7.49 12.75 12.19
N GLU A 467 -6.18 12.63 12.45
CA GLU A 467 -5.18 13.53 11.90
C GLU A 467 -5.07 13.40 10.37
N MET A 468 -5.11 12.17 9.87
CA MET A 468 -5.17 11.93 8.42
C MET A 468 -6.42 12.57 7.80
N LEU A 469 -7.59 12.40 8.43
CA LEU A 469 -8.84 13.04 8.02
C LEU A 469 -8.73 14.58 8.00
N ARG A 470 -8.17 15.20 9.05
CA ARG A 470 -7.99 16.67 9.12
C ARG A 470 -7.08 17.22 8.04
N SER A 471 -6.11 16.42 7.58
CA SER A 471 -5.17 16.83 6.53
C SER A 471 -5.66 16.53 5.10
N SER A 472 -6.75 15.76 4.96
CA SER A 472 -7.21 15.23 3.67
C SER A 472 -7.96 16.26 2.81
N ALA A 473 -8.67 17.19 3.46
CA ALA A 473 -9.56 18.15 2.81
C ALA A 473 -9.33 19.59 3.28
N SER A 474 -9.78 20.55 2.49
CA SER A 474 -9.99 21.93 2.94
C SER A 474 -11.37 22.42 2.56
N VAL A 475 -11.91 23.31 3.38
CA VAL A 475 -13.18 24.02 3.15
C VAL A 475 -12.89 25.51 3.02
N ASP A 476 -13.59 26.21 2.14
CA ASP A 476 -13.57 27.66 2.03
C ASP A 476 -14.99 28.18 1.78
N VAL A 477 -15.43 29.18 2.55
CA VAL A 477 -16.66 29.93 2.25
C VAL A 477 -16.28 30.97 1.20
N PHE A 478 -16.39 30.59 -0.07
CA PHE A 478 -15.72 31.27 -1.17
C PHE A 478 -16.39 32.59 -1.55
N SER A 479 -17.68 32.56 -1.89
CA SER A 479 -18.46 33.72 -2.30
C SER A 479 -19.74 33.85 -1.49
N VAL A 480 -20.17 35.10 -1.28
CA VAL A 480 -21.44 35.44 -0.64
C VAL A 480 -22.15 36.44 -1.55
N THR A 481 -23.35 36.12 -2.01
CA THR A 481 -24.22 37.03 -2.76
C THR A 481 -25.29 37.56 -1.81
N VAL A 482 -25.45 38.88 -1.73
CA VAL A 482 -26.47 39.52 -0.89
C VAL A 482 -27.29 40.45 -1.77
N ASP A 483 -28.61 40.19 -1.84
CA ASP A 483 -29.55 40.95 -2.67
C ASP A 483 -29.06 41.12 -4.13
N GLY A 484 -28.46 40.06 -4.69
CA GLY A 484 -27.93 40.01 -6.05
C GLY A 484 -26.53 40.61 -6.25
N ARG A 485 -25.90 41.15 -5.20
CA ARG A 485 -24.52 41.63 -5.25
C ARG A 485 -23.55 40.56 -4.74
N ILE A 486 -22.58 40.18 -5.57
CA ILE A 486 -21.56 39.17 -5.25
C ILE A 486 -20.41 39.81 -4.46
N TYR A 487 -19.99 39.14 -3.39
CA TYR A 487 -18.80 39.40 -2.61
C TYR A 487 -17.89 38.18 -2.72
N GLY A 488 -16.74 38.38 -3.36
CA GLY A 488 -15.78 37.34 -3.67
C GLY A 488 -14.90 36.95 -2.47
N PRO A 489 -13.90 36.08 -2.71
CA PRO A 489 -13.10 35.46 -1.67
C PRO A 489 -12.30 36.42 -0.80
N ASN A 490 -12.03 37.66 -1.24
CA ASN A 490 -11.28 38.69 -0.50
C ASN A 490 -12.09 39.94 -0.19
N ASP A 491 -13.36 39.97 -0.58
CA ASP A 491 -14.22 41.10 -0.30
C ASP A 491 -14.67 41.07 1.17
N ILE A 492 -14.86 42.26 1.74
CA ILE A 492 -15.44 42.39 3.08
C ILE A 492 -16.93 42.06 2.97
N MET A 493 -17.37 41.03 3.71
CA MET A 493 -18.77 40.63 3.75
C MET A 493 -19.63 41.77 4.34
N PRO A 494 -20.73 42.17 3.69
CA PRO A 494 -21.61 43.19 4.21
C PRO A 494 -22.41 42.67 5.43
N PRO A 495 -23.05 43.56 6.20
CA PRO A 495 -24.05 43.15 7.18
C PRO A 495 -25.17 42.35 6.52
N LEU A 496 -25.46 41.15 7.04
CA LEU A 496 -26.60 40.34 6.59
C LEU A 496 -27.82 40.68 7.45
N ARG A 497 -28.59 41.67 6.97
CA ARG A 497 -29.72 42.27 7.70
C ARG A 497 -31.01 41.48 7.52
N PRO A 498 -31.97 41.59 8.47
CA PRO A 498 -33.31 41.05 8.36
C PRO A 498 -33.95 41.19 6.99
N GLY A 499 -34.38 40.06 6.42
CA GLY A 499 -35.09 39.99 5.15
C GLY A 499 -34.22 39.98 3.89
N ALA A 500 -32.90 40.15 4.00
CA ALA A 500 -31.97 40.03 2.88
C ALA A 500 -31.97 38.61 2.30
N GLU A 501 -31.87 38.51 0.99
CA GLU A 501 -31.69 37.24 0.27
C GLU A 501 -30.19 36.95 0.13
N VAL A 502 -29.76 35.79 0.61
CA VAL A 502 -28.35 35.42 0.69
C VAL A 502 -28.10 34.10 -0.03
N GLU A 503 -27.10 34.09 -0.90
CA GLU A 503 -26.56 32.88 -1.51
C GLU A 503 -25.09 32.75 -1.14
N VAL A 504 -24.63 31.53 -0.90
CA VAL A 504 -23.25 31.27 -0.47
C VAL A 504 -22.72 30.10 -1.26
N THR A 505 -21.51 30.22 -1.80
CA THR A 505 -20.81 29.07 -2.36
C THR A 505 -19.66 28.65 -1.46
N VAL A 506 -19.69 27.39 -1.03
CA VAL A 506 -18.63 26.74 -0.27
C VAL A 506 -17.82 25.87 -1.24
N VAL A 507 -16.49 25.95 -1.17
CA VAL A 507 -15.58 25.11 -1.95
C VAL A 507 -14.97 24.07 -1.02
N VAL A 508 -15.05 22.79 -1.40
CA VAL A 508 -14.40 21.69 -0.69
C VAL A 508 -13.40 21.01 -1.60
N ARG A 509 -12.13 20.96 -1.18
CA ARG A 509 -11.01 20.45 -1.97
C ARG A 509 -10.42 19.19 -1.38
N ASN A 510 -10.12 18.21 -2.25
CA ASN A 510 -9.25 17.08 -1.94
C ASN A 510 -7.78 17.51 -2.08
N ARG A 511 -6.99 17.38 -1.01
CA ARG A 511 -5.62 17.89 -0.95
C ARG A 511 -4.56 16.81 -1.01
N ARG A 512 -4.56 15.93 -0.01
CA ARG A 512 -3.48 14.96 0.25
C ARG A 512 -3.87 13.54 -0.10
N VAL A 513 -5.05 13.34 -0.69
CA VAL A 513 -5.54 12.02 -1.06
C VAL A 513 -5.28 11.80 -2.55
N GLY A 514 -4.38 10.85 -2.85
CA GLY A 514 -3.99 10.50 -4.21
C GLY A 514 -5.06 9.75 -5.00
N HIS A 515 -6.18 9.40 -4.39
CA HIS A 515 -7.37 8.77 -4.95
C HIS A 515 -8.64 9.58 -4.57
N LEU A 516 -9.83 9.02 -4.83
CA LEU A 516 -11.12 9.65 -4.53
C LEU A 516 -11.30 9.93 -3.02
N LEU A 517 -11.97 11.04 -2.68
CA LEU A 517 -12.33 11.44 -1.31
C LEU A 517 -13.85 11.70 -1.19
N PRO A 518 -14.59 10.99 -0.30
CA PRO A 518 -14.15 9.82 0.44
C PRO A 518 -13.78 8.67 -0.52
N GLY A 519 -12.87 7.80 -0.07
CA GLY A 519 -12.50 6.57 -0.76
C GLY A 519 -13.05 5.34 -0.02
N GLY A 520 -12.85 4.16 -0.58
CA GLY A 520 -13.30 2.91 0.02
C GLY A 520 -14.79 2.64 -0.21
N THR A 521 -15.49 2.28 0.87
CA THR A 521 -16.90 1.91 0.86
C THR A 521 -17.82 3.13 0.87
N ASN A 522 -17.92 3.80 -0.28
CA ASN A 522 -18.68 5.06 -0.43
C ASN A 522 -20.19 4.93 -0.19
N ASP A 523 -20.72 3.72 -0.20
CA ASP A 523 -22.10 3.41 0.19
C ASP A 523 -22.30 3.43 1.72
N SER A 524 -21.26 3.16 2.52
CA SER A 524 -21.33 3.13 3.99
C SER A 524 -20.64 4.27 4.70
N ASN A 525 -19.66 4.95 4.09
CA ASN A 525 -19.04 6.14 4.68
C ASN A 525 -20.06 7.28 4.73
N GLU A 526 -19.94 8.15 5.73
CA GLU A 526 -20.79 9.33 5.86
C GLU A 526 -19.91 10.57 6.01
N MET A 527 -19.77 11.31 4.91
CA MET A 527 -19.06 12.59 4.88
C MET A 527 -20.04 13.66 4.44
N TRP A 528 -20.23 14.71 5.24
CA TRP A 528 -21.24 15.72 4.97
C TRP A 528 -20.76 17.12 5.33
N LEU A 529 -21.35 18.11 4.66
CA LEU A 529 -21.12 19.52 4.95
C LEU A 529 -22.25 20.05 5.83
N GLU A 530 -21.88 20.52 7.01
CA GLU A 530 -22.75 21.34 7.84
C GLU A 530 -22.47 22.81 7.54
N PHE A 531 -23.54 23.58 7.35
CA PHE A 531 -23.46 25.01 7.09
C PHE A 531 -24.42 25.78 8.00
N SER A 532 -23.92 26.77 8.72
CA SER A 532 -24.69 27.53 9.70
C SER A 532 -24.50 29.04 9.59
N ALA A 533 -25.56 29.76 9.95
CA ALA A 533 -25.61 31.22 10.04
C ALA A 533 -25.88 31.63 11.49
N GLN A 534 -25.00 32.47 12.04
CA GLN A 534 -24.97 32.83 13.47
C GLN A 534 -25.13 34.33 13.70
N ASP A 535 -25.73 34.69 14.83
CA ASP A 535 -25.85 36.08 15.30
C ASP A 535 -24.54 36.64 15.90
N SER A 536 -24.58 37.86 16.43
CA SER A 536 -23.41 38.55 17.03
C SER A 536 -22.93 37.91 18.32
N MET A 537 -23.75 37.07 18.96
CA MET A 537 -23.37 36.32 20.16
C MET A 537 -22.81 34.93 19.81
N GLY A 538 -22.72 34.59 18.52
CA GLY A 538 -22.32 33.27 18.04
C GLY A 538 -23.43 32.22 18.14
N THR A 539 -24.67 32.65 18.36
CA THR A 539 -25.82 31.73 18.44
C THR A 539 -26.24 31.31 17.06
N GLU A 540 -26.35 30.00 16.82
CA GLU A 540 -26.86 29.47 15.54
C GLU A 540 -28.34 29.81 15.37
N ILE A 541 -28.65 30.44 14.24
CA ILE A 541 -29.99 30.90 13.88
C ILE A 541 -30.56 30.01 12.78
N LEU A 542 -29.76 29.74 11.75
CA LEU A 542 -30.09 28.84 10.65
C LEU A 542 -28.98 27.79 10.49
N ILE A 543 -29.37 26.56 10.14
CA ILE A 543 -28.45 25.44 9.95
C ILE A 543 -28.94 24.47 8.87
N SER A 544 -27.99 23.82 8.21
CA SER A 544 -28.18 22.62 7.38
C SER A 544 -27.08 21.62 7.77
N GLY A 545 -27.41 20.32 7.86
CA GLY A 545 -26.45 19.28 8.23
C GLY A 545 -26.25 19.05 9.73
N ASP A 546 -27.18 19.52 10.56
CA ASP A 546 -27.21 19.22 12.00
C ASP A 546 -27.58 17.74 12.25
N LEU A 547 -27.36 17.28 13.48
CA LEU A 547 -27.70 15.93 13.94
C LEU A 547 -29.04 15.95 14.69
N ASP A 548 -29.92 14.98 14.42
CA ASP A 548 -31.11 14.73 15.24
C ASP A 548 -30.74 14.12 16.61
N ALA A 549 -31.73 13.95 17.49
CA ALA A 549 -31.53 13.38 18.81
C ALA A 549 -31.01 11.94 18.79
N GLU A 550 -31.22 11.22 17.68
CA GLU A 550 -30.71 9.88 17.44
C GLU A 550 -29.32 9.87 16.77
N GLY A 551 -28.77 11.03 16.42
CA GLY A 551 -27.48 11.18 15.75
C GLY A 551 -27.52 10.93 14.24
N ARG A 552 -28.69 11.09 13.60
CA ARG A 552 -28.81 11.11 12.12
C ARG A 552 -28.52 12.50 11.60
N VAL A 553 -27.80 12.56 10.49
CA VAL A 553 -27.59 13.83 9.78
C VAL A 553 -28.88 14.22 9.07
N ASP A 554 -29.19 15.52 9.08
CA ASP A 554 -30.21 16.13 8.24
C ASP A 554 -30.12 15.62 6.79
N SER A 555 -31.20 14.99 6.32
CA SER A 555 -31.29 14.40 4.98
C SER A 555 -31.18 15.41 3.83
N THR A 556 -31.27 16.72 4.11
CA THR A 556 -31.14 17.80 3.13
C THR A 556 -29.73 18.40 3.05
N ALA A 557 -28.82 17.93 3.90
CA ALA A 557 -27.41 18.31 3.87
C ALA A 557 -26.73 17.82 2.59
N HIS A 558 -25.59 18.43 2.27
CA HIS A 558 -24.73 17.95 1.19
C HIS A 558 -23.93 16.74 1.65
N PHE A 559 -23.99 15.63 0.93
CA PHE A 559 -23.30 14.37 1.25
C PHE A 559 -22.32 13.98 0.15
N TRP A 560 -21.09 13.63 0.56
CA TRP A 560 -20.18 12.86 -0.28
C TRP A 560 -20.27 11.37 0.04
N GLY A 561 -20.38 10.57 -1.01
CA GLY A 561 -20.62 9.14 -0.96
C GLY A 561 -21.46 8.68 -2.15
N ALA A 562 -21.94 7.44 -2.10
CA ALA A 562 -22.81 6.87 -3.10
C ALA A 562 -24.18 6.51 -2.51
N VAL A 563 -25.24 6.79 -3.28
CA VAL A 563 -26.58 6.30 -3.02
C VAL A 563 -26.90 5.23 -4.04
N GLN A 564 -26.93 3.98 -3.58
CA GLN A 564 -27.10 2.79 -4.41
C GLN A 564 -28.44 2.14 -4.13
N VAL A 565 -29.09 1.58 -5.14
CA VAL A 565 -30.40 0.93 -5.00
C VAL A 565 -30.43 -0.48 -5.57
N ASP A 566 -31.28 -1.31 -4.98
CA ASP A 566 -31.59 -2.65 -5.45
C ASP A 566 -32.62 -2.65 -6.59
N ARG A 567 -32.99 -3.85 -7.06
CA ARG A 567 -33.96 -4.05 -8.16
C ARG A 567 -35.36 -3.50 -7.83
N ALA A 568 -35.70 -3.39 -6.55
CA ALA A 568 -36.98 -2.86 -6.07
C ALA A 568 -36.87 -1.38 -5.64
N SER A 569 -35.80 -0.70 -6.05
CA SER A 569 -35.53 0.70 -5.77
C SER A 569 -35.35 1.01 -4.28
N TYR A 570 -34.97 0.03 -3.44
CA TYR A 570 -34.62 0.26 -2.04
C TYR A 570 -33.12 0.55 -1.89
N LEU A 571 -32.77 1.38 -0.90
CA LEU A 571 -31.39 1.74 -0.58
C LEU A 571 -30.56 0.50 -0.21
N ILE A 572 -29.35 0.41 -0.74
CA ILE A 572 -28.30 -0.47 -0.21
C ILE A 572 -27.78 0.17 1.08
N SER A 573 -28.39 -0.18 2.20
CA SER A 573 -28.13 0.46 3.51
C SER A 573 -27.37 -0.41 4.50
N ARG A 574 -27.06 -1.67 4.12
CA ARG A 574 -26.50 -2.70 5.02
C ARG A 574 -25.21 -3.32 4.51
N ARG A 575 -24.51 -2.61 3.63
CA ARG A 575 -23.37 -3.16 2.85
C ARG A 575 -23.72 -4.42 2.05
N ASN A 576 -24.98 -4.60 1.67
CA ASN A 576 -25.45 -5.67 0.79
C ASN A 576 -25.14 -5.35 -0.69
N ALA A 577 -23.85 -5.20 -1.02
CA ALA A 577 -23.39 -4.81 -2.36
C ALA A 577 -23.83 -5.79 -3.46
N GLN A 578 -24.07 -7.06 -3.13
CA GLN A 578 -24.63 -8.08 -4.03
C GLN A 578 -26.03 -7.74 -4.56
N ASP A 579 -26.76 -6.82 -3.93
CA ASP A 579 -28.08 -6.36 -4.38
C ASP A 579 -28.02 -5.12 -5.27
N TRP A 580 -26.86 -4.50 -5.43
CA TRP A 580 -26.73 -3.21 -6.10
C TRP A 580 -27.01 -3.30 -7.61
N ILE A 581 -28.13 -2.70 -8.04
CA ILE A 581 -28.52 -2.63 -9.45
C ILE A 581 -28.15 -1.30 -10.08
N ALA A 582 -28.43 -0.18 -9.42
CA ALA A 582 -28.20 1.15 -9.96
C ALA A 582 -27.71 2.13 -8.90
N THR A 583 -27.08 3.21 -9.34
CA THR A 583 -26.61 4.31 -8.49
C THR A 583 -27.44 5.55 -8.79
N VAL A 584 -28.02 6.15 -7.76
CA VAL A 584 -28.86 7.35 -7.86
C VAL A 584 -27.99 8.57 -8.14
N TYR A 585 -26.93 8.72 -7.33
CA TYR A 585 -25.82 9.65 -7.51
C TYR A 585 -24.59 9.11 -6.76
N ALA A 586 -23.42 9.61 -7.13
CA ALA A 586 -22.17 9.31 -6.46
C ALA A 586 -21.27 10.53 -6.45
N HIS A 587 -21.06 11.13 -5.28
CA HIS A 587 -20.26 12.34 -5.09
C HIS A 587 -18.96 12.01 -4.39
N MET A 588 -17.84 12.08 -5.12
CA MET A 588 -16.49 11.93 -4.60
C MET A 588 -15.59 12.98 -5.23
N ILE A 589 -14.75 13.60 -4.42
CA ILE A 589 -13.80 14.61 -4.86
C ILE A 589 -12.54 13.92 -5.38
N GLY A 590 -12.24 14.08 -6.66
CA GLY A 590 -11.05 13.52 -7.30
C GLY A 590 -9.73 14.09 -6.75
N PRO A 591 -8.60 13.40 -6.96
CA PRO A 591 -7.28 13.84 -6.48
C PRO A 591 -6.92 15.24 -6.96
N GLY A 592 -6.62 16.15 -6.02
CA GLY A 592 -6.29 17.53 -6.35
C GLY A 592 -7.44 18.32 -7.00
N THR A 593 -8.67 17.85 -6.94
CA THR A 593 -9.85 18.57 -7.43
C THR A 593 -10.65 19.18 -6.28
N ALA A 594 -11.68 19.95 -6.62
CA ALA A 594 -12.60 20.55 -5.68
C ALA A 594 -14.04 20.44 -6.19
N HIS A 595 -14.99 20.46 -5.26
CA HIS A 595 -16.43 20.59 -5.53
C HIS A 595 -16.93 21.93 -4.99
N THR A 596 -17.97 22.47 -5.60
CA THR A 596 -18.71 23.61 -5.08
C THR A 596 -20.04 23.14 -4.46
N VAL A 597 -20.45 23.79 -3.38
CA VAL A 597 -21.72 23.53 -2.69
C VAL A 597 -22.42 24.86 -2.49
N HIS A 598 -23.63 24.99 -3.02
CA HIS A 598 -24.37 26.25 -3.00
C HIS A 598 -25.45 26.22 -1.93
N TYR A 599 -25.50 27.25 -1.11
CA TYR A 599 -26.54 27.46 -0.09
C TYR A 599 -27.36 28.72 -0.42
N GLY A 600 -28.64 28.70 -0.07
CA GLY A 600 -29.56 29.81 -0.23
C GLY A 600 -30.46 29.95 0.99
N PHE A 601 -30.61 31.18 1.49
CA PHE A 601 -31.54 31.46 2.57
C PHE A 601 -31.92 32.95 2.62
N ARG A 602 -33.04 33.20 3.28
CA ARG A 602 -33.47 34.54 3.65
C ARG A 602 -33.15 34.82 5.11
N VAL A 603 -32.52 35.96 5.40
CA VAL A 603 -32.21 36.35 6.78
C VAL A 603 -33.52 36.53 7.57
N PRO A 604 -33.67 35.91 8.76
CA PRO A 604 -34.88 36.04 9.57
C PRO A 604 -35.20 37.50 9.94
N SER A 605 -36.49 37.83 10.06
CA SER A 605 -36.95 39.21 10.19
C SER A 605 -36.57 39.90 11.52
N ASN A 606 -36.05 39.17 12.51
CA ASN A 606 -35.83 39.63 13.87
C ASN A 606 -34.37 39.61 14.33
N THR A 607 -33.43 39.15 13.49
CA THR A 607 -32.03 38.94 13.86
C THR A 607 -31.10 39.20 12.67
N ASP A 608 -29.99 39.90 12.93
CA ASP A 608 -28.88 40.04 11.99
C ASP A 608 -28.01 38.77 12.01
N ILE A 609 -27.45 38.40 10.85
CA ILE A 609 -26.42 37.35 10.77
C ILE A 609 -25.05 38.00 10.69
N HIS A 610 -24.16 37.59 11.59
CA HIS A 610 -22.80 38.11 11.70
C HIS A 610 -21.74 37.11 11.26
N THR A 611 -22.03 35.81 11.32
CA THR A 611 -21.07 34.75 10.95
C THR A 611 -21.72 33.69 10.08
N LEU A 612 -21.04 33.32 9.00
CA LEU A 612 -21.32 32.12 8.20
C LEU A 612 -20.23 31.10 8.48
N SER A 613 -20.60 29.87 8.81
CA SER A 613 -19.67 28.77 9.12
C SER A 613 -19.95 27.56 8.25
N ALA A 614 -18.90 26.97 7.69
CA ALA A 614 -18.94 25.68 7.01
C ALA A 614 -18.06 24.68 7.76
N ARG A 615 -18.56 23.48 8.04
CA ARG A 615 -17.87 22.41 8.77
C ARG A 615 -18.03 21.09 8.02
N LEU A 616 -16.92 20.51 7.58
CA LEU A 616 -16.88 19.20 6.92
C LEU A 616 -16.66 18.11 7.96
N TYR A 617 -17.61 17.18 8.06
CA TYR A 617 -17.58 16.09 9.01
C TYR A 617 -17.41 14.74 8.31
N HIS A 618 -16.80 13.78 9.01
CA HIS A 618 -16.73 12.39 8.60
C HIS A 618 -17.07 11.45 9.75
N ARG A 619 -17.94 10.47 9.47
CA ARG A 619 -18.23 9.30 10.28
C ARG A 619 -18.04 8.05 9.42
N LYS A 620 -17.28 7.06 9.91
CA LYS A 620 -16.90 5.88 9.12
C LYS A 620 -18.09 5.05 8.62
N PHE A 621 -19.16 4.97 9.41
CA PHE A 621 -20.35 4.20 9.06
C PHE A 621 -21.62 5.04 9.22
N LYS A 622 -22.43 5.12 8.16
CA LYS A 622 -23.75 5.75 8.15
C LYS A 622 -24.60 5.24 9.30
N TRP A 623 -25.42 6.14 9.85
CA TRP A 623 -26.25 5.87 11.03
C TRP A 623 -27.01 4.53 10.96
N TYR A 624 -27.71 4.26 9.85
CA TYR A 624 -28.53 3.05 9.73
C TYR A 624 -27.68 1.79 9.72
N PHE A 625 -26.59 1.76 8.95
CA PHE A 625 -25.72 0.58 8.89
C PHE A 625 -25.12 0.28 10.26
N HIS A 626 -24.61 1.32 10.94
CA HIS A 626 -24.06 1.18 12.29
C HIS A 626 -25.09 0.65 13.29
N ASN A 627 -26.30 1.21 13.32
CA ASN A 627 -27.35 0.73 14.21
C ASN A 627 -27.83 -0.68 13.83
N TRP A 628 -27.89 -1.00 12.54
CA TRP A 628 -28.24 -2.34 12.07
C TRP A 628 -27.21 -3.39 12.48
N THR A 629 -25.92 -3.06 12.47
CA THR A 629 -24.85 -3.96 12.94
C THR A 629 -25.06 -4.42 14.38
N PHE A 630 -25.41 -3.50 15.30
CA PHE A 630 -25.50 -3.82 16.73
C PHE A 630 -26.91 -4.14 17.23
N ARG A 631 -27.94 -3.64 16.54
CA ARG A 631 -29.34 -3.73 16.98
C ARG A 631 -30.24 -4.44 15.98
N GLY A 632 -29.74 -4.71 14.77
CA GLY A 632 -30.52 -5.32 13.70
C GLY A 632 -30.96 -6.72 14.07
N ARG A 633 -32.25 -7.01 13.91
CA ARG A 633 -32.82 -8.35 13.98
C ARG A 633 -33.83 -8.57 12.87
N VAL A 634 -34.07 -9.84 12.53
CA VAL A 634 -35.14 -10.21 11.61
C VAL A 634 -36.48 -9.84 12.25
N ALA A 635 -37.39 -9.24 11.48
CA ALA A 635 -38.69 -8.83 11.98
C ALA A 635 -39.53 -10.04 12.46
N PRO A 636 -40.32 -9.89 13.55
CA PRO A 636 -41.15 -10.96 14.11
C PRO A 636 -42.09 -11.61 13.08
N GLY A 637 -42.32 -12.92 13.23
CA GLY A 637 -43.19 -13.70 12.33
C GLY A 637 -42.47 -14.31 11.12
N GLN A 638 -41.14 -14.18 11.07
CA GLN A 638 -40.27 -14.93 10.17
C GLN A 638 -39.64 -16.11 10.93
N PRO A 639 -39.17 -17.17 10.25
CA PRO A 639 -38.53 -18.29 10.93
C PRO A 639 -37.34 -17.82 11.79
N ASP A 640 -37.26 -18.31 13.03
CA ASP A 640 -36.20 -17.97 14.01
C ASP A 640 -34.78 -18.45 13.60
N SER A 641 -34.65 -19.08 12.43
CA SER A 641 -33.40 -19.60 11.90
C SER A 641 -33.09 -18.93 10.57
N LEU A 642 -31.99 -18.19 10.57
CA LEU A 642 -31.43 -17.45 9.44
C LEU A 642 -31.01 -18.35 8.26
N ALA A 643 -30.88 -19.67 8.48
CA ALA A 643 -30.52 -20.65 7.46
C ALA A 643 -31.69 -21.08 6.55
N ARG A 644 -32.84 -20.41 6.63
CA ARG A 644 -34.07 -20.78 5.91
C ARG A 644 -34.35 -19.81 4.76
N LYS A 645 -34.53 -20.35 3.54
CA LYS A 645 -34.80 -19.57 2.30
C LYS A 645 -36.06 -18.72 2.37
N GLU A 646 -36.93 -18.95 3.36
CA GLU A 646 -38.20 -18.23 3.55
C GLU A 646 -38.08 -16.89 4.32
N VAL A 647 -36.90 -16.51 4.81
CA VAL A 647 -36.70 -15.20 5.48
C VAL A 647 -36.66 -14.08 4.43
N ASP A 648 -37.57 -13.10 4.54
CA ASP A 648 -37.55 -11.88 3.73
C ASP A 648 -36.54 -10.90 4.32
N LEU A 649 -35.33 -10.93 3.76
CA LEU A 649 -34.20 -10.10 4.16
C LEU A 649 -34.44 -8.59 4.00
N ARG A 650 -35.58 -8.13 3.47
CA ARG A 650 -35.96 -6.69 3.49
C ARG A 650 -36.70 -6.31 4.77
N LYS A 651 -37.10 -7.28 5.58
CA LYS A 651 -37.84 -7.10 6.83
C LYS A 651 -36.90 -7.28 8.02
N TRP A 652 -35.87 -6.44 8.08
CA TRP A 652 -35.07 -6.25 9.29
C TRP A 652 -35.61 -5.05 10.06
N GLU A 653 -35.63 -5.16 11.38
CA GLU A 653 -35.98 -4.06 12.27
C GLU A 653 -34.81 -3.75 13.21
N LEU A 654 -34.76 -2.50 13.67
CA LEU A 654 -33.85 -2.10 14.74
C LEU A 654 -34.49 -2.50 16.07
N GLY A 655 -33.85 -3.41 16.78
CA GLY A 655 -34.23 -3.79 18.13
C GLY A 655 -34.05 -2.65 19.15
N PRO A 656 -34.54 -2.87 20.39
CA PRO A 656 -34.32 -1.95 21.50
C PRO A 656 -32.83 -1.90 21.88
N GLY A 657 -32.43 -0.84 22.61
CA GLY A 657 -31.03 -0.60 23.01
C GLY A 657 -30.32 0.42 22.11
N GLU A 658 -29.10 0.77 22.49
CA GLU A 658 -28.24 1.75 21.81
C GLU A 658 -27.04 1.04 21.20
N ALA A 659 -26.62 1.50 20.02
CA ALA A 659 -25.36 1.05 19.41
C ALA A 659 -24.19 1.77 20.10
N PRO A 660 -23.00 1.16 20.19
CA PRO A 660 -21.82 1.83 20.75
C PRO A 660 -21.48 3.10 19.97
N GLU A 661 -21.18 4.20 20.65
CA GLU A 661 -20.81 5.44 19.97
C GLU A 661 -19.53 5.30 19.14
N ILE A 662 -19.54 5.87 17.93
CA ILE A 662 -18.37 5.96 17.05
C ILE A 662 -18.00 7.42 16.77
N PRO A 663 -16.71 7.76 16.57
CA PRO A 663 -16.30 9.15 16.47
C PRO A 663 -16.82 9.83 15.20
N ILE A 664 -17.34 11.05 15.38
CA ILE A 664 -17.55 12.03 14.30
C ILE A 664 -16.33 12.96 14.29
N THR A 665 -15.64 13.03 13.15
CA THR A 665 -14.42 13.82 13.01
C THR A 665 -14.71 15.08 12.22
N LEU A 666 -14.46 16.24 12.82
CA LEU A 666 -14.36 17.50 12.08
C LEU A 666 -13.07 17.46 11.24
N MET A 667 -13.22 17.38 9.92
CA MET A 667 -12.10 17.32 8.99
C MET A 667 -11.54 18.71 8.72
N ALA A 668 -12.41 19.65 8.37
CA ALA A 668 -12.03 21.01 8.03
C ALA A 668 -13.20 21.96 8.29
N SER A 669 -12.90 23.24 8.50
CA SER A 669 -13.90 24.27 8.66
C SER A 669 -13.43 25.59 8.07
N ALA A 670 -14.40 26.45 7.74
CA ALA A 670 -14.15 27.81 7.30
C ALA A 670 -15.24 28.74 7.83
N ARG A 671 -14.87 30.02 8.00
CA ARG A 671 -15.80 31.06 8.46
C ARG A 671 -15.71 32.33 7.62
N ARG A 672 -16.83 33.03 7.54
CA ARG A 672 -16.92 34.44 7.09
C ARG A 672 -17.59 35.26 8.17
N LEU A 673 -16.88 36.29 8.62
CA LEU A 673 -17.32 37.23 9.65
C LEU A 673 -17.75 38.54 8.99
N GLU A 674 -18.84 39.12 9.47
CA GLU A 674 -19.29 40.45 9.05
C GLU A 674 -18.18 41.48 9.31
N GLY A 675 -17.87 42.29 8.29
CA GLY A 675 -16.83 43.31 8.42
C GLY A 675 -15.41 42.75 8.58
N GLY A 676 -15.27 41.43 8.64
CA GLY A 676 -14.00 40.72 8.80
C GLY A 676 -13.41 40.32 7.45
N GLN A 677 -12.09 40.17 7.45
CA GLN A 677 -11.40 39.49 6.36
C GLN A 677 -11.63 37.97 6.47
N PRO A 678 -11.58 37.25 5.33
CA PRO A 678 -11.49 35.80 5.29
C PRO A 678 -10.46 35.21 6.27
N ASP A 679 -10.89 34.31 7.16
CA ASP A 679 -9.97 33.55 8.02
C ASP A 679 -9.43 32.34 7.25
N THR A 680 -8.42 32.56 6.40
CA THR A 680 -7.80 31.51 5.59
C THR A 680 -6.31 31.76 5.38
N THR A 681 -5.53 30.68 5.35
CA THR A 681 -4.10 30.69 5.03
C THR A 681 -3.82 30.38 3.56
N TYR A 682 -4.85 30.11 2.76
CA TYR A 682 -4.69 29.73 1.36
C TYR A 682 -4.44 30.94 0.47
N ALA A 683 -3.51 30.79 -0.48
CA ALA A 683 -3.21 31.86 -1.42
C ALA A 683 -4.44 32.17 -2.29
N LEU A 684 -4.69 33.46 -2.55
CA LEU A 684 -5.86 33.90 -3.30
C LEU A 684 -6.02 33.19 -4.65
N TRP A 685 -4.92 32.98 -5.37
CA TRP A 685 -4.95 32.28 -6.66
C TRP A 685 -5.41 30.82 -6.53
N GLN A 686 -5.04 30.12 -5.45
CA GLN A 686 -5.48 28.75 -5.20
C GLN A 686 -6.97 28.70 -4.92
N ARG A 687 -7.49 29.69 -4.18
CA ARG A 687 -8.91 29.78 -3.87
C ARG A 687 -9.74 29.98 -5.14
N TRP A 688 -9.34 30.91 -6.01
CA TRP A 688 -9.96 31.09 -7.32
C TRP A 688 -9.83 29.86 -8.21
N ASN A 689 -8.67 29.19 -8.17
CA ASN A 689 -8.45 27.98 -8.95
C ASN A 689 -9.33 26.82 -8.47
N ASP A 690 -9.44 26.62 -7.15
CA ASP A 690 -10.29 25.58 -6.54
C ASP A 690 -11.77 25.84 -6.83
N TYR A 691 -12.21 27.10 -6.77
CA TYR A 691 -13.56 27.50 -7.20
C TYR A 691 -13.80 27.22 -8.69
N GLY A 692 -12.87 27.62 -9.56
CA GLY A 692 -12.97 27.35 -11.00
C GLY A 692 -12.96 25.87 -11.34
N ILE A 693 -12.21 25.05 -10.59
CA ILE A 693 -12.21 23.59 -10.71
C ILE A 693 -13.60 23.03 -10.39
N GLY A 694 -14.20 23.43 -9.28
CA GLY A 694 -15.54 23.00 -8.88
C GLY A 694 -16.58 23.30 -9.96
N LEU A 695 -16.64 24.57 -10.39
CA LEU A 695 -17.57 25.01 -11.44
C LEU A 695 -17.35 24.27 -12.76
N PHE A 696 -16.10 24.07 -13.17
CA PHE A 696 -15.77 23.36 -14.40
C PHE A 696 -16.25 21.90 -14.36
N LEU A 697 -16.07 21.22 -13.21
CA LEU A 697 -16.49 19.82 -13.05
C LEU A 697 -18.01 19.66 -12.92
N GLU A 698 -18.71 20.68 -12.45
CA GLU A 698 -20.18 20.75 -12.44
C GLU A 698 -20.77 21.11 -13.81
N GLY A 699 -19.95 21.62 -14.73
CA GLY A 699 -20.34 22.02 -16.08
C GLY A 699 -20.72 23.49 -16.23
N ASP A 700 -20.53 24.33 -15.20
CA ASP A 700 -20.62 25.79 -15.32
C ASP A 700 -19.35 26.36 -15.96
N THR A 701 -19.26 26.25 -17.29
CA THR A 701 -18.11 26.72 -18.05
C THR A 701 -17.94 28.24 -17.97
N ARG A 702 -19.04 28.99 -17.91
CA ARG A 702 -19.00 30.45 -17.81
C ARG A 702 -18.39 30.89 -16.49
N GLY A 703 -18.90 30.36 -15.38
CA GLY A 703 -18.36 30.66 -14.06
C GLY A 703 -16.89 30.20 -13.93
N ALA A 704 -16.55 29.04 -14.52
CA ALA A 704 -15.17 28.55 -14.57
C ALA A 704 -14.23 29.49 -15.35
N LEU A 705 -14.64 30.02 -16.50
CA LEU A 705 -13.85 31.01 -17.26
C LEU A 705 -13.59 32.27 -16.43
N GLU A 706 -14.63 32.81 -15.77
CA GLU A 706 -14.50 33.98 -14.91
C GLU A 706 -13.53 33.72 -13.76
N ALA A 707 -13.61 32.54 -13.11
CA ALA A 707 -12.75 32.14 -12.02
C ALA A 707 -11.28 31.93 -12.45
N PHE A 708 -11.03 31.20 -13.55
CA PHE A 708 -9.67 30.95 -14.03
C PHE A 708 -9.02 32.21 -14.60
N ASN A 709 -9.80 33.15 -15.14
CA ASN A 709 -9.28 34.47 -15.51
C ASN A 709 -8.79 35.24 -14.27
N GLN A 710 -9.47 35.13 -13.13
CA GLN A 710 -8.94 35.70 -11.88
C GLN A 710 -7.61 35.05 -11.49
N VAL A 711 -7.44 33.73 -11.68
CA VAL A 711 -6.14 33.05 -11.46
C VAL A 711 -5.04 33.69 -12.30
N SER A 712 -5.29 33.96 -13.58
CA SER A 712 -4.33 34.63 -14.47
C SER A 712 -3.97 36.04 -13.98
N ILE A 713 -4.92 36.77 -13.39
CA ILE A 713 -4.70 38.13 -12.86
C ILE A 713 -3.89 38.09 -11.55
N VAL A 714 -4.25 37.21 -10.62
CA VAL A 714 -3.65 37.19 -9.27
C VAL A 714 -2.35 36.38 -9.19
N ALA A 715 -2.09 35.51 -10.17
CA ALA A 715 -0.85 34.77 -10.33
C ALA A 715 -0.30 34.92 -11.77
N PRO A 716 0.14 36.13 -12.16
CA PRO A 716 0.50 36.44 -13.55
C PRO A 716 1.72 35.69 -14.08
N GLN A 717 2.55 35.13 -13.20
CA GLN A 717 3.72 34.31 -13.56
C GLN A 717 3.40 32.82 -13.64
N SER A 718 2.19 32.40 -13.21
CA SER A 718 1.79 31.00 -13.25
C SER A 718 1.12 30.66 -14.58
N PRO A 719 1.47 29.52 -15.22
CA PRO A 719 0.78 29.05 -16.42
C PRO A 719 -0.58 28.39 -16.10
N GLU A 720 -0.91 28.12 -14.82
CA GLU A 720 -2.13 27.38 -14.46
C GLU A 720 -3.42 28.11 -14.82
N GLY A 721 -3.46 29.44 -14.71
CA GLY A 721 -4.61 30.26 -15.13
C GLY A 721 -4.95 30.07 -16.62
N PRO A 722 -4.03 30.41 -17.55
CA PRO A 722 -4.25 30.22 -18.98
C PRO A 722 -4.45 28.75 -19.37
N ILE A 723 -3.76 27.80 -18.72
CA ILE A 723 -4.01 26.36 -18.98
C ILE A 723 -5.45 25.97 -18.63
N ASN A 724 -5.96 26.41 -17.48
CA ASN A 724 -7.32 26.06 -17.08
C ASN A 724 -8.37 26.80 -17.93
N LEU A 725 -8.10 28.02 -18.39
CA LEU A 725 -8.92 28.69 -19.41
C LEU A 725 -8.94 27.88 -20.72
N ALA A 726 -7.79 27.40 -21.20
CA ALA A 726 -7.71 26.58 -22.40
C ALA A 726 -8.53 25.28 -22.26
N ARG A 727 -8.53 24.67 -21.08
CA ARG A 727 -9.35 23.48 -20.78
C ARG A 727 -10.84 23.76 -20.89
N VAL A 728 -11.29 24.90 -20.37
CA VAL A 728 -12.71 25.29 -20.48
C VAL A 728 -13.07 25.55 -21.94
N HIS A 729 -12.24 26.29 -22.68
CA HIS A 729 -12.46 26.54 -24.10
C HIS A 729 -12.47 25.26 -24.94
N LEU A 730 -11.60 24.29 -24.65
CA LEU A 730 -11.61 22.96 -25.27
C LEU A 730 -12.92 22.21 -24.99
N ALA A 731 -13.45 22.30 -23.77
CA ALA A 731 -14.73 21.68 -23.41
C ALA A 731 -15.92 22.35 -24.13
N GLU A 732 -15.85 23.66 -24.36
CA GLU A 732 -16.83 24.43 -25.15
C GLU A 732 -16.64 24.27 -26.68
N GLY A 733 -15.54 23.66 -27.12
CA GLY A 733 -15.18 23.53 -28.53
C GLY A 733 -14.61 24.79 -29.18
N SER A 734 -14.22 25.80 -28.39
CA SER A 734 -13.63 27.06 -28.86
C SER A 734 -12.11 26.92 -29.06
N LEU A 735 -11.71 26.29 -30.16
CA LEU A 735 -10.31 25.90 -30.40
C LEU A 735 -9.34 27.10 -30.50
N GLU A 736 -9.71 28.16 -31.21
CA GLU A 736 -8.86 29.35 -31.38
C GLU A 736 -8.63 30.08 -30.04
N ALA A 737 -9.66 30.11 -29.19
CA ALA A 737 -9.56 30.68 -27.85
C ALA A 737 -8.65 29.81 -26.97
N ALA A 738 -8.79 28.48 -27.02
CA ALA A 738 -7.90 27.57 -26.31
C ALA A 738 -6.44 27.73 -26.76
N GLU A 739 -6.19 27.83 -28.07
CA GLU A 739 -4.86 28.06 -28.63
C GLU A 739 -4.22 29.36 -28.10
N THR A 740 -4.98 30.46 -28.12
CA THR A 740 -4.53 31.75 -27.58
C THR A 740 -4.10 31.64 -26.11
N GLN A 741 -4.89 30.92 -25.30
CA GLN A 741 -4.57 30.70 -23.90
C GLN A 741 -3.32 29.81 -23.73
N LEU A 742 -3.12 28.81 -24.60
CA LEU A 742 -1.93 27.97 -24.55
C LEU A 742 -0.66 28.68 -25.04
N GLU A 743 -0.76 29.63 -25.95
CA GLU A 743 0.34 30.53 -26.30
C GLU A 743 0.76 31.37 -25.08
N GLU A 744 -0.20 31.95 -24.37
CA GLU A 744 0.06 32.69 -23.13
C GLU A 744 0.67 31.79 -22.04
N ALA A 745 0.20 30.56 -21.89
CA ALA A 745 0.79 29.59 -20.96
C ALA A 745 2.24 29.25 -21.31
N GLU A 746 2.56 29.09 -22.61
CA GLU A 746 3.91 28.82 -23.10
C GLU A 746 4.84 30.02 -22.88
N GLU A 747 4.36 31.26 -23.07
CA GLU A 747 5.13 32.47 -22.78
C GLU A 747 5.51 32.58 -21.29
N ARG A 748 4.58 32.20 -20.40
CA ARG A 748 4.81 32.22 -18.94
C ARG A 748 5.73 31.09 -18.48
N SER A 749 5.63 29.91 -19.09
CA SER A 749 6.44 28.75 -18.73
C SER A 749 6.79 27.91 -19.97
N PRO A 750 7.88 28.27 -20.68
CA PRO A 750 8.32 27.53 -21.86
C PRO A 750 8.62 26.06 -21.55
N GLY A 751 8.15 25.15 -22.41
CA GLY A 751 8.38 23.70 -22.27
C GLY A 751 7.53 23.02 -21.19
N TYR A 752 6.49 23.68 -20.67
CA TYR A 752 5.61 23.05 -19.68
C TYR A 752 4.76 21.95 -20.31
N LEU A 753 4.89 20.71 -19.81
CA LEU A 753 4.27 19.52 -20.43
C LEU A 753 2.74 19.57 -20.45
N LYS A 754 2.10 20.27 -19.49
CA LYS A 754 0.64 20.52 -19.55
C LYS A 754 0.26 21.32 -20.80
N THR A 755 1.06 22.33 -21.17
CA THR A 755 0.84 23.12 -22.37
C THR A 755 0.92 22.24 -23.62
N ALA A 756 1.93 21.36 -23.72
CA ALA A 756 2.05 20.40 -24.80
C ALA A 756 0.84 19.45 -24.89
N TYR A 757 0.38 18.90 -23.75
CA TYR A 757 -0.79 18.03 -23.71
C TYR A 757 -2.05 18.72 -24.25
N PHE A 758 -2.38 19.93 -23.78
CA PHE A 758 -3.59 20.62 -24.22
C PHE A 758 -3.45 21.21 -25.62
N ARG A 759 -2.23 21.55 -26.07
CA ARG A 759 -1.97 21.91 -27.47
C ARG A 759 -2.27 20.75 -28.40
N ALA A 760 -1.90 19.53 -28.03
CA ALA A 760 -2.27 18.34 -28.79
C ALA A 760 -3.80 18.15 -28.87
N GLU A 761 -4.55 18.45 -27.81
CA GLU A 761 -6.03 18.42 -27.86
C GLU A 761 -6.60 19.47 -28.82
N VAL A 762 -6.01 20.68 -28.87
CA VAL A 762 -6.39 21.72 -29.85
C VAL A 762 -6.10 21.24 -31.29
N LEU A 763 -4.89 20.72 -31.53
CA LEU A 763 -4.47 20.19 -32.84
C LEU A 763 -5.37 19.04 -33.29
N ARG A 764 -5.75 18.15 -32.36
CA ARG A 764 -6.75 17.11 -32.60
C ARG A 764 -8.08 17.73 -33.03
N GLY A 765 -8.53 18.79 -32.35
CA GLY A 765 -9.73 19.54 -32.69
C GLY A 765 -9.72 20.07 -34.12
N TYR A 766 -8.57 20.56 -34.59
CA TYR A 766 -8.37 21.00 -35.98
C TYR A 766 -8.23 19.86 -37.00
N GLY A 767 -8.14 18.60 -36.56
CA GLY A 767 -7.88 17.46 -37.42
C GLY A 767 -6.41 17.26 -37.80
N LEU A 768 -5.48 17.98 -37.17
CA LEU A 768 -4.03 17.88 -37.38
C LEU A 768 -3.45 16.75 -36.52
N TYR A 769 -3.81 15.51 -36.87
CA TYR A 769 -3.57 14.33 -36.03
C TYR A 769 -2.09 13.98 -35.85
N ASP A 770 -1.26 14.11 -36.90
CA ASP A 770 0.18 13.85 -36.80
C ASP A 770 0.89 14.86 -35.87
N ASP A 771 0.49 16.12 -35.92
CA ASP A 771 1.02 17.17 -35.05
C ASP A 771 0.56 16.96 -33.60
N ALA A 772 -0.70 16.58 -33.39
CA ALA A 772 -1.23 16.23 -32.07
C ALA A 772 -0.46 15.05 -31.43
N ILE A 773 -0.21 13.98 -32.20
CA ILE A 773 0.63 12.85 -31.73
C ILE A 773 2.04 13.33 -31.39
N THR A 774 2.64 14.20 -32.20
CA THR A 774 3.98 14.72 -31.94
C THR A 774 4.07 15.47 -30.61
N GLU A 775 3.08 16.31 -30.29
CA GLU A 775 3.01 17.00 -28.99
C GLU A 775 2.78 16.02 -27.83
N TRP A 776 1.88 15.06 -28.00
CA TRP A 776 1.64 14.02 -26.98
C TRP A 776 2.83 13.09 -26.75
N LEU A 777 3.65 12.83 -27.78
CA LEU A 777 4.87 12.03 -27.62
C LEU A 777 5.89 12.71 -26.70
N LYS A 778 5.96 14.05 -26.68
CA LYS A 778 6.78 14.77 -25.70
C LYS A 778 6.32 14.52 -24.27
N VAL A 779 5.00 14.42 -24.06
CA VAL A 779 4.41 14.10 -22.74
C VAL A 779 4.68 12.64 -22.39
N TYR A 780 4.53 11.73 -23.35
CA TYR A 780 4.74 10.29 -23.18
C TYR A 780 6.17 9.94 -22.74
N GLU A 781 7.19 10.69 -23.18
CA GLU A 781 8.57 10.51 -22.74
C GLU A 781 8.74 10.62 -21.21
N VAL A 782 7.88 11.40 -20.55
CA VAL A 782 7.89 11.59 -19.09
C VAL A 782 6.79 10.79 -18.39
N TYR A 783 5.63 10.62 -19.03
CA TYR A 783 4.45 9.94 -18.48
C TYR A 783 4.06 8.72 -19.33
N PRO A 784 4.89 7.67 -19.40
CA PRO A 784 4.65 6.54 -20.29
C PRO A 784 3.45 5.68 -19.91
N ASN A 785 2.96 5.83 -18.67
CA ASN A 785 1.85 5.08 -18.12
C ASN A 785 0.54 5.89 -18.04
N ASP A 786 0.45 7.08 -18.65
CA ASP A 786 -0.83 7.82 -18.70
C ASP A 786 -1.80 7.12 -19.66
N ARG A 787 -2.68 6.26 -19.13
CA ARG A 787 -3.65 5.50 -19.95
C ARG A 787 -4.53 6.39 -20.84
N VAL A 788 -4.86 7.60 -20.39
CA VAL A 788 -5.68 8.54 -21.18
C VAL A 788 -4.87 9.11 -22.35
N LEU A 789 -3.61 9.46 -22.12
CA LEU A 789 -2.68 9.89 -23.18
C LEU A 789 -2.48 8.78 -24.22
N LEU A 790 -2.19 7.55 -23.76
CA LEU A 790 -1.97 6.40 -24.64
C LEU A 790 -3.20 6.12 -25.50
N LEU A 791 -4.40 6.16 -24.90
CA LEU A 791 -5.65 5.98 -25.63
C LEU A 791 -5.91 7.13 -26.61
N ALA A 792 -5.55 8.36 -26.26
CA ALA A 792 -5.68 9.51 -27.15
C ALA A 792 -4.80 9.35 -28.41
N ILE A 793 -3.53 8.95 -28.23
CA ILE A 793 -2.61 8.63 -29.34
C ILE A 793 -3.16 7.47 -30.19
N ALA A 794 -3.64 6.40 -29.55
CA ALA A 794 -4.21 5.25 -30.26
C ALA A 794 -5.40 5.65 -31.15
N ARG A 795 -6.31 6.48 -30.61
CA ARG A 795 -7.47 6.98 -31.35
C ARG A 795 -7.07 7.82 -32.57
N MET A 796 -5.99 8.60 -32.48
CA MET A 796 -5.49 9.35 -33.64
C MET A 796 -4.97 8.43 -34.73
N HIS A 797 -4.22 7.39 -34.35
CA HIS A 797 -3.80 6.36 -35.31
C HIS A 797 -5.00 5.66 -35.96
N TYR A 798 -6.05 5.35 -35.20
CA TYR A 798 -7.28 4.76 -35.74
C TYR A 798 -7.97 5.68 -36.76
N LEU A 799 -8.11 6.98 -36.44
CA LEU A 799 -8.74 7.95 -37.36
C LEU A 799 -7.93 8.18 -38.65
N MET A 800 -6.62 7.96 -38.61
CA MET A 800 -5.74 7.99 -39.79
C MET A 800 -5.66 6.64 -40.52
N GLU A 801 -6.50 5.66 -40.16
CA GLU A 801 -6.52 4.30 -40.70
C GLU A 801 -5.20 3.53 -40.49
N ARG A 802 -4.38 3.95 -39.52
CA ARG A 802 -3.13 3.29 -39.10
C ARG A 802 -3.44 2.25 -38.02
N TYR A 803 -4.29 1.28 -38.34
CA TYR A 803 -4.89 0.37 -37.35
C TYR A 803 -3.87 -0.47 -36.58
N ASP A 804 -2.79 -0.94 -37.21
CA ASP A 804 -1.73 -1.68 -36.52
C ASP A 804 -1.03 -0.84 -35.43
N MET A 805 -0.82 0.46 -35.70
CA MET A 805 -0.25 1.37 -34.71
C MET A 805 -1.26 1.67 -33.60
N ALA A 806 -2.53 1.86 -33.94
CA ALA A 806 -3.59 2.04 -32.95
C ALA A 806 -3.65 0.87 -31.97
N LEU A 807 -3.60 -0.37 -32.50
CA LEU A 807 -3.64 -1.58 -31.69
C LEU A 807 -2.44 -1.68 -30.73
N GLN A 808 -1.23 -1.35 -31.19
CA GLN A 808 -0.03 -1.33 -30.31
C GLN A 808 -0.19 -0.38 -29.11
N TRP A 809 -0.76 0.80 -29.33
CA TRP A 809 -1.01 1.76 -28.25
C TRP A 809 -2.17 1.30 -27.33
N ILE A 810 -3.21 0.70 -27.89
CA ILE A 810 -4.31 0.11 -27.11
C ILE A 810 -3.81 -1.04 -26.23
N ASP A 811 -2.93 -1.90 -26.74
CA ASP A 811 -2.37 -3.01 -25.96
C ASP A 811 -1.54 -2.50 -24.77
N ARG A 812 -0.90 -1.33 -24.89
CA ARG A 812 -0.24 -0.67 -23.74
C ARG A 812 -1.24 -0.17 -22.70
N VAL A 813 -2.36 0.41 -23.13
CA VAL A 813 -3.47 0.79 -22.21
C VAL A 813 -3.94 -0.43 -21.42
N LEU A 814 -4.20 -1.54 -22.11
CA LEU A 814 -4.70 -2.77 -21.51
C LEU A 814 -3.66 -3.56 -20.71
N THR A 815 -2.37 -3.27 -20.89
CA THR A 815 -1.31 -3.77 -19.99
C THR A 815 -1.36 -3.06 -18.63
N ILE A 816 -1.69 -1.76 -18.61
CA ILE A 816 -1.80 -0.96 -17.38
C ILE A 816 -3.13 -1.22 -16.67
N ASP A 817 -4.23 -1.25 -17.41
CA ASP A 817 -5.56 -1.60 -16.90
C ASP A 817 -6.28 -2.53 -17.88
N PRO A 818 -6.24 -3.85 -17.63
CA PRO A 818 -6.91 -4.85 -18.46
C PRO A 818 -8.44 -4.70 -18.52
N GLU A 819 -9.02 -3.88 -17.65
CA GLU A 819 -10.46 -3.64 -17.55
C GLU A 819 -10.83 -2.22 -18.03
N ASP A 820 -9.90 -1.49 -18.65
CA ASP A 820 -10.15 -0.14 -19.17
C ASP A 820 -11.18 -0.21 -20.31
N LEU A 821 -12.39 0.27 -20.04
CA LEU A 821 -13.51 0.18 -20.97
C LEU A 821 -13.24 0.93 -22.28
N GLY A 822 -12.48 2.04 -22.22
CA GLY A 822 -12.06 2.79 -23.40
C GLY A 822 -11.07 2.00 -24.26
N GLY A 823 -10.08 1.37 -23.64
CA GLY A 823 -9.13 0.47 -24.29
C GLY A 823 -9.83 -0.71 -24.95
N LEU A 824 -10.72 -1.41 -24.24
CA LEU A 824 -11.47 -2.56 -24.76
C LEU A 824 -12.37 -2.19 -25.94
N TYR A 825 -13.08 -1.06 -25.85
CA TYR A 825 -13.92 -0.56 -26.94
C TYR A 825 -13.09 -0.23 -28.19
N ASN A 826 -11.99 0.53 -28.03
CA ASN A 826 -11.15 0.89 -29.17
C ASN A 826 -10.40 -0.32 -29.74
N ARG A 827 -10.07 -1.34 -28.92
CA ARG A 827 -9.53 -2.62 -29.38
C ARG A 827 -10.52 -3.32 -30.30
N MET A 828 -11.78 -3.44 -29.88
CA MET A 828 -12.86 -4.03 -30.66
C MET A 828 -13.02 -3.31 -32.02
N LEU A 829 -13.10 -1.98 -32.03
CA LEU A 829 -13.21 -1.21 -33.28
C LEU A 829 -12.01 -1.41 -34.21
N THR A 830 -10.79 -1.42 -33.66
CA THR A 830 -9.54 -1.54 -34.43
C THR A 830 -9.38 -2.94 -35.02
N LEU A 831 -9.71 -3.99 -34.26
CA LEU A 831 -9.66 -5.37 -34.75
C LEU A 831 -10.71 -5.64 -35.83
N GLY A 832 -11.88 -5.02 -35.74
CA GLY A 832 -12.89 -5.04 -36.79
C GLY A 832 -12.40 -4.41 -38.08
N ALA A 833 -11.68 -3.28 -38.00
CA ALA A 833 -11.09 -2.63 -39.18
C ALA A 833 -9.93 -3.42 -39.80
N LEU A 834 -9.27 -4.28 -39.02
CA LEU A 834 -8.21 -5.19 -39.47
C LEU A 834 -8.73 -6.56 -39.93
N ASP A 835 -10.04 -6.81 -39.92
CA ASP A 835 -10.67 -8.11 -40.20
C ASP A 835 -10.14 -9.28 -39.32
N ARG A 836 -9.65 -9.00 -38.10
CA ARG A 836 -9.12 -10.00 -37.15
C ARG A 836 -10.24 -10.63 -36.32
N THR A 837 -11.05 -11.47 -36.97
CA THR A 837 -12.35 -11.96 -36.47
C THR A 837 -12.29 -12.64 -35.09
N GLU A 838 -11.33 -13.54 -34.83
CA GLU A 838 -11.26 -14.26 -33.55
C GLU A 838 -10.95 -13.32 -32.38
N GLU A 839 -9.98 -12.42 -32.56
CA GLU A 839 -9.60 -11.44 -31.53
C GLU A 839 -10.67 -10.38 -31.32
N LEU A 840 -11.41 -10.00 -32.38
CA LEU A 840 -12.56 -9.13 -32.30
C LEU A 840 -13.63 -9.72 -31.38
N GLN A 841 -13.97 -11.00 -31.54
CA GLN A 841 -14.96 -11.67 -30.70
C GLN A 841 -14.54 -11.66 -29.23
N GLU A 842 -13.25 -11.86 -28.96
CA GLU A 842 -12.72 -11.76 -27.59
C GLU A 842 -12.80 -10.34 -27.03
N ALA A 843 -12.37 -9.34 -27.81
CA ALA A 843 -12.46 -7.94 -27.40
C ALA A 843 -13.91 -7.52 -27.13
N GLN A 844 -14.85 -7.97 -27.96
CA GLN A 844 -16.27 -7.71 -27.80
C GLN A 844 -16.81 -8.35 -26.51
N ARG A 845 -16.48 -9.61 -26.22
CA ARG A 845 -16.87 -10.27 -24.96
C ARG A 845 -16.37 -9.51 -23.74
N LEU A 846 -15.10 -9.11 -23.74
CA LEU A 846 -14.51 -8.36 -22.63
C LEU A 846 -15.16 -6.99 -22.45
N TYR A 847 -15.37 -6.26 -23.55
CA TYR A 847 -16.06 -4.97 -23.53
C TYR A 847 -17.50 -5.12 -22.98
N GLU A 848 -18.28 -6.08 -23.48
CA GLU A 848 -19.66 -6.31 -23.04
C GLU A 848 -19.73 -6.76 -21.57
N PHE A 849 -18.76 -7.55 -21.11
CA PHE A 849 -18.66 -7.98 -19.73
C PHE A 849 -18.43 -6.80 -18.78
N HIS A 850 -17.52 -5.88 -19.11
CA HIS A 850 -17.15 -4.75 -18.25
C HIS A 850 -17.98 -3.48 -18.45
N LYS A 851 -18.74 -3.35 -19.54
CA LYS A 851 -19.65 -2.21 -19.77
C LYS A 851 -20.66 -2.10 -18.62
N ASP A 852 -21.23 -0.92 -18.38
CA ASP A 852 -22.36 -0.75 -17.46
C ASP A 852 -23.72 -1.02 -18.12
N ASP A 853 -24.76 -1.27 -17.30
CA ASP A 853 -26.16 -1.32 -17.76
C ASP A 853 -26.80 0.06 -17.65
N GLU A 854 -26.80 0.81 -18.75
CA GLU A 854 -27.44 2.13 -18.80
C GLU A 854 -28.97 2.05 -18.55
N THR A 855 -29.61 0.92 -18.87
CA THR A 855 -31.06 0.75 -18.67
C THR A 855 -31.44 0.62 -17.19
N ALA A 856 -30.49 0.21 -16.34
CA ALA A 856 -30.68 0.06 -14.90
C ALA A 856 -31.03 1.38 -14.19
N LEU A 857 -30.65 2.53 -14.77
CA LEU A 857 -30.96 3.85 -14.22
C LEU A 857 -32.47 4.06 -14.04
N ALA A 858 -33.32 3.41 -14.84
CA ALA A 858 -34.77 3.48 -14.68
C ALA A 858 -35.25 3.02 -13.29
N VAL A 859 -34.52 2.09 -12.65
CA VAL A 859 -34.81 1.58 -11.29
C VAL A 859 -34.63 2.68 -10.23
N THR A 860 -33.90 3.76 -10.51
CA THR A 860 -33.73 4.87 -9.55
C THR A 860 -34.97 5.76 -9.42
N GLY A 861 -35.89 5.72 -10.39
CA GLY A 861 -37.06 6.62 -10.43
C GLY A 861 -37.96 6.55 -9.19
N PRO A 862 -38.46 5.37 -8.80
CA PRO A 862 -39.29 5.23 -7.59
C PRO A 862 -38.55 5.58 -6.28
N TYR A 863 -37.23 5.45 -6.25
CA TYR A 863 -36.42 5.90 -5.12
C TYR A 863 -36.42 7.44 -5.05
N LYS A 864 -36.06 8.10 -6.15
CA LYS A 864 -36.01 9.57 -6.27
C LYS A 864 -37.34 10.25 -5.91
N GLN A 865 -38.47 9.62 -6.25
CA GLN A 865 -39.79 10.12 -5.86
C GLN A 865 -40.06 10.02 -4.35
N ARG A 866 -39.57 8.97 -3.69
CA ARG A 866 -39.73 8.78 -2.24
C ARG A 866 -38.75 9.64 -1.44
N HIS A 867 -37.60 10.00 -2.02
CA HIS A 867 -36.50 10.68 -1.34
C HIS A 867 -36.13 11.95 -2.12
N PRO A 868 -36.93 13.03 -1.97
CA PRO A 868 -36.76 14.25 -2.76
C PRO A 868 -35.44 14.98 -2.52
N SER A 869 -34.84 14.86 -1.32
CA SER A 869 -33.52 15.42 -1.03
C SER A 869 -32.43 14.74 -1.86
N ASP A 870 -32.38 13.41 -1.88
CA ASP A 870 -31.44 12.65 -2.73
C ASP A 870 -31.68 12.90 -4.23
N ASN A 871 -32.92 13.17 -4.63
CA ASN A 871 -33.23 13.53 -6.02
C ASN A 871 -32.72 14.93 -6.39
N LEU A 872 -32.76 15.87 -5.43
CA LEU A 872 -32.15 17.20 -5.58
C LEU A 872 -30.63 17.08 -5.63
N GLU A 873 -30.05 16.29 -4.73
CA GLU A 873 -28.61 16.01 -4.66
C GLU A 873 -28.10 15.40 -5.97
N ALA A 874 -28.90 14.54 -6.63
CA ALA A 874 -28.56 13.96 -7.93
C ALA A 874 -28.52 14.97 -9.10
N GLN A 875 -28.92 16.23 -8.90
CA GLN A 875 -28.78 17.27 -9.92
C GLN A 875 -27.36 17.85 -9.91
N PRO A 876 -26.71 18.02 -11.07
CA PRO A 876 -25.34 18.54 -11.15
C PRO A 876 -25.14 19.90 -10.47
N ILE A 877 -26.14 20.77 -10.58
CA ILE A 877 -26.16 22.10 -9.95
C ILE A 877 -27.47 22.23 -9.20
N HIS A 878 -27.39 22.40 -7.89
CA HIS A 878 -28.54 22.63 -7.02
C HIS A 878 -28.14 23.49 -5.82
N GLN A 879 -29.14 23.96 -5.08
CA GLN A 879 -28.96 24.83 -3.93
C GLN A 879 -29.57 24.20 -2.69
N HIS A 880 -28.81 24.16 -1.60
CA HIS A 880 -29.27 23.72 -0.28
C HIS A 880 -29.93 24.88 0.46
N SER A 881 -30.98 24.58 1.22
CA SER A 881 -31.64 25.55 2.10
C SER A 881 -31.13 25.43 3.53
N LEU A 882 -31.19 26.51 4.30
CA LEU A 882 -30.98 26.46 5.75
C LEU A 882 -32.32 26.54 6.48
N TYR A 883 -32.39 25.90 7.64
CA TYR A 883 -33.59 25.86 8.46
C TYR A 883 -33.34 26.48 9.84
N PRO A 884 -34.37 27.10 10.47
CA PRO A 884 -34.25 27.58 11.83
C PRO A 884 -33.82 26.46 12.78
N VAL A 885 -32.84 26.74 13.65
CA VAL A 885 -32.40 25.78 14.67
C VAL A 885 -33.58 25.42 15.56
N GLN A 886 -33.97 24.14 15.55
CA GLN A 886 -35.02 23.64 16.44
C GLN A 886 -34.46 23.52 17.85
N ARG A 887 -34.54 24.59 18.63
CA ARG A 887 -34.23 24.53 20.06
C ARG A 887 -35.29 23.67 20.73
N GLN A 888 -34.94 22.46 21.17
CA GLN A 888 -35.77 21.79 22.16
C GLN A 888 -35.75 22.64 23.44
N PRO A 889 -36.93 22.94 24.02
CA PRO A 889 -37.04 23.77 25.22
C PRO A 889 -36.40 23.13 26.47
#